data_AF-A0A0A1UTT7-F1
#
_entry.id   AF-A0A0A1UTT7-F1
#
_cell.length_a   1.000
_cell.length_b   1.000
_cell.length_c   1.000
_cell.angle_alpha   90.00
_cell.angle_beta   90.00
_cell.angle_gamma   90.00
#
_symmetry.space_group_name_H-M   'P 1'
#
loop_
_entity.id
_entity.type
_entity.pdbx_description
1 polymer ?
#
loop_
_entity_poly.entity_id
_entity_poly.type
_entity_poly.pdbx_seq_one_letter_code
_entity_poly.pdbx_strand_id
1 'polypeptide(L)'
;MDPFKSSPQPATPESSPKLRADTKPAVIGLYGLPGSGKSFLLKELRKRLNHGEYEFYEGSAMISSLVPGGLDGFQKLDDSTANHWRAQAIDRIAHNCRQSGKTAIVTGHFMFGCEGHYKAVYTPNDMATYTHIIYLNMPAKTLHEQRQKDTNRKRQYLPMLDLEAWKRTEVDELSRLCQEHGILFSRLAEQPDNQLLTALRLIQFSHRVRTVPNMARVDARVSEILFGQNNLQTMVVVDADKTISTEDTGKTFWDVQAPLGKLFGGPLGYSEAAFLQAVLLYEEAANEEEFEGLCDSVAFRTEIHAEFKALFRMMATQDHVGVVVVTCGIRRVWEKVLEREGLSQTVKVIGGTRISDDMVVTAEVKARIVSRLQREEKLRVLAISDSPLDLPMLETADEAIVVTGEEQNRSSSMDKALLEAIQTRGLKARQVLLPSNVSPRLTDAVLAQIRLSDKELLDSVFSRRRRLHPHVWHATDRNAAKLLMSPTRDASVAGPMLRKAHANVGLYLAWEFLSEVLGVEEYAMRHVQGHHVMGHRVRHERETTIVALMRGGEPLALGLNEALPLAMFVHAASPDDIRKDHVEKQKTVVLVDSVINSGTTLIEFIERTRKLCKDIRIVVVAGVVQTDAVMQGHALVSVMEEHGVHIGALRLSENKFTGFRGTDTGHRLFNTTRMA
;
A
#
# COMPACT_ATOMS: atom_id res chain seq x y z
N MET A 1 65.62 -17.20 -8.64
CA MET A 1 65.35 -16.49 -9.90
C MET A 1 63.84 -16.36 -10.02
N ASP A 2 63.34 -15.13 -9.98
CA ASP A 2 61.95 -14.77 -10.36
C ASP A 2 61.63 -15.31 -11.76
N PRO A 3 60.36 -15.71 -12.07
CA PRO A 3 59.33 -14.69 -12.33
C PRO A 3 57.86 -15.16 -12.19
N PHE A 4 57.04 -14.56 -11.32
CA PHE A 4 55.59 -14.50 -11.55
C PHE A 4 54.99 -13.21 -11.00
N LYS A 5 54.86 -12.21 -11.90
CA LYS A 5 53.98 -11.05 -11.73
C LYS A 5 52.53 -11.52 -11.86
N SER A 6 51.76 -11.38 -10.79
CA SER A 6 50.31 -11.54 -10.79
C SER A 6 49.64 -10.30 -11.38
N SER A 7 48.79 -10.54 -12.37
CA SER A 7 47.84 -9.60 -12.98
C SER A 7 46.85 -9.05 -11.93
N PRO A 8 46.42 -7.77 -12.02
CA PRO A 8 45.31 -7.28 -11.22
C PRO A 8 43.99 -7.83 -11.76
N GLN A 9 43.22 -8.47 -10.88
CA GLN A 9 41.84 -8.91 -11.15
C GLN A 9 40.92 -7.69 -11.39
N PRO A 10 39.93 -7.79 -12.30
CA PRO A 10 38.97 -6.72 -12.54
C PRO A 10 38.02 -6.58 -11.33
N ALA A 11 37.88 -5.35 -10.86
CA ALA A 11 36.95 -4.99 -9.81
C ALA A 11 35.51 -5.35 -10.22
N THR A 12 34.82 -6.03 -9.31
CA THR A 12 33.37 -6.26 -9.32
C THR A 12 32.63 -4.93 -9.51
N PRO A 13 31.62 -4.86 -10.39
CA PRO A 13 30.85 -3.64 -10.56
C PRO A 13 30.03 -3.40 -9.29
N GLU A 14 30.42 -2.38 -8.53
CA GLU A 14 29.56 -1.78 -7.52
C GLU A 14 28.22 -1.46 -8.18
N SER A 15 27.15 -1.94 -7.56
CA SER A 15 25.78 -1.74 -7.98
C SER A 15 25.49 -0.24 -8.07
N SER A 16 25.52 0.27 -9.30
CA SER A 16 24.99 1.58 -9.66
C SER A 16 23.60 1.75 -9.04
N PRO A 17 23.29 2.89 -8.40
CA PRO A 17 21.94 3.15 -7.93
C PRO A 17 21.00 3.06 -9.14
N LYS A 18 19.98 2.22 -9.03
CA LYS A 18 18.88 2.10 -10.01
C LYS A 18 18.51 3.51 -10.47
N LEU A 19 18.67 3.79 -11.76
CA LEU A 19 18.19 5.03 -12.39
C LEU A 19 16.77 5.27 -11.90
N ARG A 20 16.56 6.40 -11.21
CA ARG A 20 15.23 6.91 -10.89
C ARG A 20 14.45 6.95 -12.19
N ALA A 21 13.22 6.45 -12.18
CA ALA A 21 12.29 6.63 -13.30
C ALA A 21 12.33 8.11 -13.74
N ASP A 22 12.43 8.33 -15.05
CA ASP A 22 12.69 9.61 -15.70
C ASP A 22 11.53 10.60 -15.47
N THR A 23 11.41 11.16 -14.26
CA THR A 23 10.39 12.14 -13.92
C THR A 23 10.83 13.51 -14.43
N LYS A 24 10.39 13.84 -15.65
CA LYS A 24 10.50 15.20 -16.19
C LYS A 24 9.90 16.20 -15.19
N PRO A 25 10.63 17.26 -14.78
CA PRO A 25 10.09 18.24 -13.85
C PRO A 25 8.91 19.01 -14.46
N ALA A 26 8.07 19.60 -13.61
CA ALA A 26 6.89 20.33 -14.06
C ALA A 26 7.28 21.59 -14.86
N VAL A 27 6.65 21.77 -16.03
CA VAL A 27 6.65 23.03 -16.78
C VAL A 27 5.22 23.57 -16.79
N ILE A 28 5.03 24.75 -16.21
CA ILE A 28 3.74 25.39 -15.95
C ILE A 28 3.62 26.63 -16.84
N GLY A 29 2.62 26.65 -17.73
CA GLY A 29 2.30 27.81 -18.55
C GLY A 29 1.35 28.77 -17.83
N LEU A 30 1.68 30.06 -17.77
CA LEU A 30 0.77 31.14 -17.39
C LEU A 30 0.22 31.79 -18.67
N TYR A 31 -1.06 31.55 -18.95
CA TYR A 31 -1.74 31.97 -20.17
C TYR A 31 -2.86 32.97 -19.86
N GLY A 32 -3.39 33.62 -20.89
CA GLY A 32 -4.42 34.65 -20.76
C GLY A 32 -4.27 35.74 -21.80
N LEU A 33 -5.35 36.48 -22.04
CA LEU A 33 -5.35 37.54 -23.03
C LEU A 33 -4.30 38.63 -22.76
N PRO A 34 -3.81 39.33 -23.80
CA PRO A 34 -2.94 40.48 -23.61
C PRO A 34 -3.61 41.54 -22.70
N GLY A 35 -3.02 41.78 -21.54
CA GLY A 35 -3.53 42.74 -20.55
C GLY A 35 -3.90 42.09 -19.23
N SER A 36 -4.06 40.76 -19.19
CA SER A 36 -4.53 40.00 -18.01
C SER A 36 -3.58 39.96 -16.80
N GLY A 37 -2.43 40.63 -16.85
CA GLY A 37 -1.49 40.64 -15.72
C GLY A 37 -0.49 39.49 -15.63
N LYS A 38 -0.33 38.63 -16.66
CA LYS A 38 0.63 37.50 -16.66
C LYS A 38 2.03 37.83 -16.12
N SER A 39 2.69 38.86 -16.67
CA SER A 39 4.04 39.26 -16.23
C SER A 39 4.04 39.83 -14.80
N PHE A 40 2.95 40.46 -14.38
CA PHE A 40 2.81 40.93 -12.99
C PHE A 40 2.71 39.73 -12.04
N LEU A 41 1.84 38.77 -12.35
CA LEU A 41 1.71 37.54 -11.56
C LEU A 41 3.03 36.77 -11.49
N LEU A 42 3.74 36.61 -12.61
CA LEU A 42 5.06 35.95 -12.62
C LEU A 42 6.06 36.65 -11.68
N LYS A 43 6.08 37.99 -11.67
CA LYS A 43 6.95 38.77 -10.76
C LYS A 43 6.56 38.58 -9.29
N GLU A 44 5.27 38.56 -8.98
CA GLU A 44 4.81 38.33 -7.60
C GLU A 44 5.09 36.90 -7.12
N LEU A 45 4.91 35.91 -7.99
CA LEU A 45 5.27 34.52 -7.70
C LEU A 45 6.77 34.37 -7.47
N ARG A 46 7.59 35.05 -8.27
CA ARG A 46 9.05 35.07 -8.12
C ARG A 46 9.51 35.56 -6.75
N LYS A 47 8.76 36.46 -6.11
CA LYS A 47 9.08 36.97 -4.76
C LYS A 47 8.72 36.00 -3.64
N ARG A 48 7.77 35.07 -3.88
CA ARG A 48 7.19 34.22 -2.82
C ARG A 48 7.64 32.76 -2.89
N LEU A 49 7.99 32.26 -4.07
CA LEU A 49 8.39 30.88 -4.29
C LEU A 49 9.91 30.70 -4.13
N ASN A 50 10.31 29.51 -3.68
CA ASN A 50 11.71 29.17 -3.41
C ASN A 50 12.51 29.04 -4.73
N HIS A 51 13.56 29.86 -4.90
CA HIS A 51 14.46 29.78 -6.07
C HIS A 51 15.27 28.48 -6.16
N GLY A 52 15.32 27.68 -5.09
CA GLY A 52 15.88 26.32 -5.10
C GLY A 52 15.01 25.31 -5.86
N GLU A 53 13.70 25.54 -5.92
CA GLU A 53 12.72 24.59 -6.49
C GLU A 53 12.07 25.11 -7.78
N TYR A 54 12.07 26.43 -8.00
CA TYR A 54 11.36 27.08 -9.10
C TYR A 54 12.26 27.96 -9.97
N GLU A 55 11.98 27.97 -11.27
CA GLU A 55 12.55 28.85 -12.28
C GLU A 55 11.45 29.64 -13.00
N PHE A 56 11.78 30.87 -13.43
CA PHE A 56 10.81 31.81 -13.96
C PHE A 56 11.25 32.31 -15.32
N TYR A 57 10.38 32.16 -16.31
CA TYR A 57 10.67 32.50 -17.70
C TYR A 57 9.58 33.41 -18.27
N GLU A 58 9.98 34.53 -18.85
CA GLU A 58 9.12 35.27 -19.76
C GLU A 58 9.32 34.73 -21.18
N GLY A 59 8.29 34.13 -21.79
CA GLY A 59 8.43 33.46 -23.09
C GLY A 59 8.94 34.40 -24.18
N SER A 60 8.48 35.65 -24.20
CA SER A 60 8.97 36.67 -25.12
C SER A 60 10.45 37.03 -24.90
N ALA A 61 10.92 37.01 -23.65
CA ALA A 61 12.32 37.28 -23.33
C ALA A 61 13.22 36.11 -23.74
N MET A 62 12.73 34.87 -23.61
CA MET A 62 13.42 33.67 -24.10
C MET A 62 13.55 33.68 -25.62
N ILE A 63 12.49 34.03 -26.34
CA ILE A 63 12.58 34.19 -27.81
C ILE A 63 13.58 35.30 -28.15
N SER A 64 13.51 36.44 -27.46
CA SER A 64 14.41 37.57 -27.72
C SER A 64 15.89 37.25 -27.52
N SER A 65 16.23 36.30 -26.65
CA SER A 65 17.64 35.93 -26.40
C SER A 65 18.17 34.91 -27.41
N LEU A 66 17.30 34.21 -28.14
CA LEU A 66 17.68 33.25 -29.18
C LEU A 66 17.68 33.86 -30.59
N VAL A 67 16.76 34.78 -30.87
CA VAL A 67 16.57 35.34 -32.22
C VAL A 67 17.57 36.47 -32.49
N PRO A 68 18.33 36.42 -33.61
CA PRO A 68 19.15 37.55 -34.05
C PRO A 68 18.31 38.82 -34.24
N GLY A 69 18.70 39.93 -33.61
CA GLY A 69 17.93 41.17 -33.62
C GLY A 69 16.79 41.23 -32.59
N GLY A 70 16.70 40.25 -31.68
CA GLY A 70 15.77 40.23 -30.57
C GLY A 70 14.30 40.14 -30.99
N LEU A 71 13.40 40.66 -30.14
CA LEU A 71 11.95 40.66 -30.41
C LEU A 71 11.56 41.43 -31.68
N ASP A 72 12.26 42.53 -32.00
CA ASP A 72 11.99 43.31 -33.22
C ASP A 72 12.38 42.54 -34.48
N GLY A 73 13.46 41.74 -34.40
CA GLY A 73 13.83 40.79 -35.44
C GLY A 73 12.77 39.69 -35.58
N PHE A 74 12.31 39.14 -34.46
CA PHE A 74 11.29 38.08 -34.45
C PHE A 74 9.96 38.50 -35.07
N GLN A 75 9.48 39.71 -34.80
CA GLN A 75 8.20 40.21 -35.34
C GLN A 75 8.18 40.38 -36.86
N LYS A 76 9.35 40.42 -37.50
CA LYS A 76 9.49 40.57 -38.97
C LYS A 76 9.60 39.23 -39.69
N LEU A 77 9.66 38.12 -38.96
CA LEU A 77 9.80 36.78 -39.54
C LEU A 77 8.46 36.29 -40.10
N ASP A 78 8.53 35.43 -41.12
CA ASP A 78 7.39 34.64 -41.55
C ASP A 78 6.98 33.61 -40.47
N ASP A 79 5.79 33.03 -40.63
CA ASP A 79 5.24 32.10 -39.64
C ASP A 79 6.07 30.83 -39.43
N SER A 80 6.69 30.29 -40.48
CA SER A 80 7.50 29.08 -40.39
C SER A 80 8.75 29.32 -39.56
N THR A 81 9.46 30.41 -39.86
CA THR A 81 10.67 30.81 -39.14
C THR A 81 10.34 31.26 -37.71
N ALA A 82 9.22 31.97 -37.50
CA ALA A 82 8.77 32.33 -36.16
C ALA A 82 8.43 31.09 -35.32
N ASN A 83 7.78 30.07 -35.91
CA ASN A 83 7.49 28.81 -35.22
C ASN A 83 8.75 28.02 -34.89
N HIS A 84 9.76 28.02 -35.76
CA HIS A 84 11.06 27.41 -35.47
C HIS A 84 11.69 27.99 -34.20
N TRP A 85 11.70 29.31 -34.05
CA TRP A 85 12.26 29.97 -32.86
C TRP A 85 11.40 29.78 -31.60
N ARG A 86 10.07 29.72 -31.73
CA ARG A 86 9.17 29.35 -30.61
C ARG A 86 9.49 27.94 -30.09
N ALA A 87 9.64 26.97 -31.01
CA ALA A 87 10.00 25.61 -30.67
C ALA A 87 11.37 25.55 -29.95
N GLN A 88 12.38 26.26 -30.48
CA GLN A 88 13.68 26.33 -29.80
C GLN A 88 13.61 26.98 -28.40
N ALA A 89 12.77 28.00 -28.23
CA ALA A 89 12.62 28.68 -26.94
C ALA A 89 12.04 27.74 -25.87
N ILE A 90 10.97 27.00 -26.20
CA ILE A 90 10.38 26.05 -25.25
C ILE A 90 11.27 24.83 -25.02
N ASP A 91 11.99 24.36 -26.04
CA ASP A 91 13.00 23.30 -25.89
C ASP A 91 14.14 23.72 -24.95
N ARG A 92 14.59 24.97 -25.05
CA ARG A 92 15.62 25.51 -24.16
C ARG A 92 15.13 25.56 -22.71
N ILE A 93 13.88 25.98 -22.48
CA ILE A 93 13.27 25.96 -21.15
C ILE A 93 13.17 24.52 -20.63
N ALA A 94 12.68 23.59 -21.45
CA ALA A 94 12.59 22.18 -21.09
C ALA A 94 13.96 21.58 -20.73
N HIS A 95 14.99 21.93 -21.51
CA HIS A 95 16.36 21.48 -21.27
C HIS A 95 16.91 22.02 -19.95
N ASN A 96 16.77 23.32 -19.70
CA ASN A 96 17.21 23.94 -18.44
C ASN A 96 16.51 23.30 -17.23
N CYS A 97 15.19 23.13 -17.34
CA CYS A 97 14.34 22.52 -16.34
C CYS A 97 14.79 21.09 -16.00
N ARG A 98 15.10 20.27 -17.00
CA ARG A 98 15.65 18.91 -16.80
C ARG A 98 17.04 18.93 -16.17
N GLN A 99 17.91 19.87 -16.54
CA GLN A 99 19.25 19.98 -15.97
C GLN A 99 19.23 20.42 -14.51
N SER A 100 18.37 21.38 -14.15
CA SER A 100 18.30 21.90 -12.79
C SER A 100 17.41 21.07 -11.87
N GLY A 101 16.51 20.26 -12.43
CA GLY A 101 15.49 19.51 -11.69
C GLY A 101 14.37 20.40 -11.13
N LYS A 102 14.34 21.69 -11.47
CA LYS A 102 13.40 22.68 -10.92
C LYS A 102 12.13 22.76 -11.75
N THR A 103 11.04 23.19 -11.13
CA THR A 103 9.79 23.50 -11.83
C THR A 103 9.88 24.83 -12.56
N ALA A 104 9.61 24.84 -13.86
CA ALA A 104 9.62 26.05 -14.66
C ALA A 104 8.22 26.69 -14.73
N ILE A 105 8.12 28.00 -14.50
CA ILE A 105 6.91 28.79 -14.66
C ILE A 105 7.13 29.76 -15.83
N VAL A 106 6.33 29.64 -16.87
CA VAL A 106 6.56 30.29 -18.17
C VAL A 106 5.36 31.13 -18.55
N THR A 107 5.54 32.42 -18.84
CA THR A 107 4.46 33.23 -19.43
C THR A 107 4.38 33.02 -20.93
N GLY A 108 3.17 32.77 -21.43
CA GLY A 108 2.92 32.47 -22.84
C GLY A 108 1.73 33.23 -23.42
N HIS A 109 1.58 33.16 -24.73
CA HIS A 109 0.43 33.63 -25.49
C HIS A 109 -0.03 32.49 -26.39
N PHE A 110 -1.30 32.09 -26.28
CA PHE A 110 -1.85 31.05 -27.15
C PHE A 110 -2.35 31.63 -28.47
N MET A 111 -2.93 32.82 -28.46
CA MET A 111 -3.61 33.38 -29.62
C MET A 111 -3.32 34.87 -29.76
N PHE A 112 -3.32 35.36 -31.00
CA PHE A 112 -3.27 36.79 -31.32
C PHE A 112 -4.42 37.16 -32.26
N GLY A 113 -5.05 38.29 -32.01
CA GLY A 113 -6.09 38.85 -32.89
C GLY A 113 -5.47 39.70 -34.01
N CYS A 114 -5.97 39.53 -35.23
CA CYS A 114 -5.66 40.36 -36.40
C CYS A 114 -6.94 40.58 -37.22
N GLU A 115 -7.41 41.82 -37.33
CA GLU A 115 -8.50 42.23 -38.25
C GLU A 115 -9.78 41.36 -38.21
N GLY A 116 -10.21 40.94 -37.01
CA GLY A 116 -11.42 40.10 -36.83
C GLY A 116 -11.19 38.59 -36.96
N HIS A 117 -9.95 38.16 -37.24
CA HIS A 117 -9.52 36.78 -37.20
C HIS A 117 -8.63 36.51 -35.98
N TYR A 118 -8.81 35.36 -35.34
CA TYR A 118 -7.97 34.90 -34.24
C TYR A 118 -7.04 33.80 -34.72
N LYS A 119 -5.74 33.97 -34.51
CA LYS A 119 -4.72 33.01 -34.92
C LYS A 119 -4.11 32.35 -33.69
N ALA A 120 -4.27 31.04 -33.56
CA ALA A 120 -3.55 30.25 -32.57
C ALA A 120 -2.06 30.17 -32.93
N VAL A 121 -1.21 30.28 -31.91
CA VAL A 121 0.24 30.40 -32.02
C VAL A 121 0.88 29.48 -30.97
N TYR A 122 1.03 28.23 -31.34
CA TYR A 122 1.72 27.20 -30.56
C TYR A 122 2.46 26.25 -31.51
N THR A 123 3.40 25.50 -30.96
CA THR A 123 4.18 24.47 -31.67
C THR A 123 3.93 23.09 -31.07
N PRO A 124 4.22 21.99 -31.79
CA PRO A 124 4.20 20.65 -31.21
C PRO A 124 5.09 20.51 -29.98
N ASN A 125 6.21 21.24 -29.92
CA ASN A 125 7.13 21.24 -28.79
C ASN A 125 6.51 21.85 -27.53
N ASP A 126 5.63 22.85 -27.67
CA ASP A 126 4.86 23.40 -26.55
C ASP A 126 4.00 22.30 -25.94
N MET A 127 3.25 21.58 -26.78
CA MET A 127 2.34 20.53 -26.34
C MET A 127 3.08 19.35 -25.69
N ALA A 128 4.31 19.06 -26.14
CA ALA A 128 5.15 18.00 -25.57
C ALA A 128 5.88 18.42 -24.29
N THR A 129 5.97 19.73 -24.00
CA THR A 129 6.75 20.28 -22.88
C THR A 129 5.87 20.67 -21.71
N TYR A 130 4.77 21.38 -21.97
CA TYR A 130 3.90 21.85 -20.90
C TYR A 130 3.26 20.68 -20.17
N THR A 131 3.28 20.76 -18.85
CA THR A 131 2.63 19.78 -17.98
C THR A 131 1.32 20.32 -17.41
N HIS A 132 1.28 21.64 -17.21
CA HIS A 132 0.15 22.36 -16.68
C HIS A 132 0.02 23.71 -17.40
N ILE A 133 -1.20 24.18 -17.57
CA ILE A 133 -1.51 25.52 -18.04
C ILE A 133 -2.53 26.14 -17.08
N ILE A 134 -2.13 27.27 -16.49
CA ILE A 134 -3.00 28.12 -15.66
C ILE A 134 -3.39 29.33 -16.50
N TYR A 135 -4.67 29.42 -16.83
CA TYR A 135 -5.24 30.50 -17.63
C TYR A 135 -5.81 31.60 -16.74
N LEU A 136 -5.28 32.82 -16.86
CA LEU A 136 -5.78 34.01 -16.14
C LEU A 136 -7.12 34.43 -16.74
N ASN A 137 -8.21 33.95 -16.15
CA ASN A 137 -9.57 34.08 -16.64
C ASN A 137 -10.25 35.36 -16.13
N MET A 138 -9.72 36.50 -16.56
CA MET A 138 -10.24 37.82 -16.19
C MET A 138 -11.55 38.15 -16.94
N PRO A 139 -12.57 38.75 -16.28
CA PRO A 139 -13.74 39.28 -16.96
C PRO A 139 -13.35 40.27 -18.06
N ALA A 140 -14.05 40.23 -19.22
CA ALA A 140 -13.73 41.11 -20.34
C ALA A 140 -13.85 42.60 -19.97
N LYS A 141 -14.77 42.93 -19.05
CA LYS A 141 -14.91 44.28 -18.48
C LYS A 141 -13.62 44.73 -17.80
N THR A 142 -13.11 43.97 -16.83
CA THR A 142 -11.88 44.33 -16.12
C THR A 142 -10.69 44.39 -17.05
N LEU A 143 -10.58 43.43 -17.97
CA LEU A 143 -9.52 43.41 -18.98
C LEU A 143 -9.57 44.65 -19.88
N HIS A 144 -10.75 45.09 -20.29
CA HIS A 144 -10.95 46.29 -21.09
C HIS A 144 -10.48 47.53 -20.34
N GLU A 145 -10.89 47.70 -19.08
CA GLU A 145 -10.47 48.82 -18.22
C GLU A 145 -8.95 48.83 -17.97
N GLN A 146 -8.35 47.67 -17.68
CA GLN A 146 -6.91 47.56 -17.47
C GLN A 146 -6.11 47.90 -18.73
N ARG A 147 -6.58 47.45 -19.91
CA ARG A 147 -5.92 47.76 -21.19
C ARG A 147 -5.97 49.25 -21.53
N GLN A 148 -7.04 49.96 -21.16
CA GLN A 148 -7.12 51.41 -21.36
C GLN A 148 -6.20 52.19 -20.42
N LYS A 149 -6.01 51.69 -19.18
CA LYS A 149 -5.15 52.31 -18.17
C LYS A 149 -3.67 51.95 -18.30
N ASP A 150 -3.32 51.00 -19.17
CA ASP A 150 -1.94 50.56 -19.41
C ASP A 150 -1.14 51.65 -20.14
N THR A 151 -0.42 52.47 -19.38
CA THR A 151 0.47 53.51 -19.93
C THR A 151 1.81 52.95 -20.42
N ASN A 152 2.14 51.71 -20.08
CA ASN A 152 3.44 51.09 -20.37
C ASN A 152 3.47 50.38 -21.73
N ARG A 153 2.32 49.93 -22.25
CA ARG A 153 2.23 49.24 -23.54
C ARG A 153 1.09 49.81 -24.40
N LYS A 154 1.40 50.23 -25.63
CA LYS A 154 0.38 50.59 -26.62
C LYS A 154 -0.34 49.33 -27.08
N ARG A 155 -1.65 49.26 -26.85
CA ARG A 155 -2.50 48.13 -27.25
C ARG A 155 -3.58 48.62 -28.20
N GLN A 156 -3.90 47.82 -29.21
CA GLN A 156 -5.06 48.09 -30.07
C GLN A 156 -6.32 48.15 -29.22
N TYR A 157 -7.16 49.14 -29.49
CA TYR A 157 -8.49 49.25 -28.90
C TYR A 157 -9.34 48.08 -29.41
N LEU A 158 -9.96 47.34 -28.48
CA LEU A 158 -10.92 46.29 -28.79
C LEU A 158 -12.19 46.52 -27.97
N PRO A 159 -13.37 46.51 -28.60
CA PRO A 159 -14.65 46.45 -27.92
C PRO A 159 -14.71 45.30 -26.90
N MET A 160 -15.49 45.49 -25.84
CA MET A 160 -15.67 44.46 -24.80
C MET A 160 -16.23 43.15 -25.36
N LEU A 161 -17.13 43.23 -26.35
CA LEU A 161 -17.70 42.06 -27.02
C LEU A 161 -16.64 41.22 -27.74
N ASP A 162 -15.69 41.87 -28.41
CA ASP A 162 -14.59 41.20 -29.11
C ASP A 162 -13.61 40.55 -28.11
N LEU A 163 -13.36 41.20 -26.97
CA LEU A 163 -12.57 40.61 -25.89
C LEU A 163 -13.23 39.36 -25.30
N GLU A 164 -14.55 39.38 -25.14
CA GLU A 164 -15.31 38.21 -24.66
C GLU A 164 -15.29 37.07 -25.68
N ALA A 165 -15.49 37.39 -26.97
CA ALA A 165 -15.41 36.42 -28.07
C ALA A 165 -14.01 35.80 -28.19
N TRP A 166 -12.95 36.61 -28.13
CA TRP A 166 -11.57 36.13 -28.12
C TRP A 166 -11.31 35.24 -26.91
N LYS A 167 -11.66 35.69 -25.69
CA LYS A 167 -11.44 34.92 -24.45
C LYS A 167 -12.09 33.54 -24.53
N ARG A 168 -13.35 33.47 -24.97
CA ARG A 168 -14.08 32.20 -25.13
C ARG A 168 -13.38 31.28 -26.13
N THR A 169 -13.03 31.79 -27.31
CA THR A 169 -12.35 31.03 -28.35
C THR A 169 -11.00 30.49 -27.87
N GLU A 170 -10.18 31.33 -27.24
CA GLU A 170 -8.87 30.94 -26.70
C GLU A 170 -8.99 29.89 -25.59
N VAL A 171 -9.95 30.02 -24.67
CA VAL A 171 -10.17 29.04 -23.59
C VAL A 171 -10.67 27.71 -24.14
N ASP A 172 -11.62 27.72 -25.07
CA ASP A 172 -12.21 26.50 -25.62
C ASP A 172 -11.18 25.69 -26.43
N GLU A 173 -10.40 26.36 -27.29
CA GLU A 173 -9.34 25.71 -28.07
C GLU A 173 -8.19 25.22 -27.18
N LEU A 174 -7.72 26.05 -26.25
CA LEU A 174 -6.61 25.69 -25.37
C LEU A 174 -6.99 24.55 -24.43
N SER A 175 -8.20 24.57 -23.86
CA SER A 175 -8.69 23.49 -23.00
C SER A 175 -8.79 22.16 -23.77
N ARG A 176 -9.28 22.19 -25.02
CA ARG A 176 -9.33 21.00 -25.89
C ARG A 176 -7.93 20.46 -26.17
N LEU A 177 -6.99 21.32 -26.58
CA LEU A 177 -5.60 20.91 -26.85
C LEU A 177 -4.92 20.33 -25.61
N CYS A 178 -5.15 20.94 -24.44
CA CYS A 178 -4.64 20.42 -23.18
C CYS A 178 -5.11 18.99 -22.91
N GLN A 179 -6.40 18.69 -23.14
CA GLN A 179 -6.95 17.34 -22.97
C GLN A 179 -6.35 16.36 -23.97
N GLU A 180 -6.19 16.74 -25.24
CA GLU A 180 -5.60 15.91 -26.28
C GLU A 180 -4.13 15.55 -26.01
N HIS A 181 -3.40 16.42 -25.31
CA HIS A 181 -1.98 16.26 -25.03
C HIS A 181 -1.64 15.89 -23.58
N GLY A 182 -2.63 15.64 -22.72
CA GLY A 182 -2.38 15.25 -21.32
C GLY A 182 -1.82 16.38 -20.45
N ILE A 183 -2.14 17.63 -20.79
CA ILE A 183 -1.73 18.84 -20.05
C ILE A 183 -2.86 19.21 -19.10
N LEU A 184 -2.56 19.38 -17.81
CA LEU A 184 -3.58 19.80 -16.85
C LEU A 184 -3.90 21.29 -17.05
N PHE A 185 -5.17 21.61 -17.20
CA PHE A 185 -5.65 22.96 -17.46
C PHE A 185 -6.44 23.48 -16.26
N SER A 186 -6.13 24.68 -15.79
CA SER A 186 -6.94 25.37 -14.79
C SER A 186 -7.20 26.83 -15.12
N ARG A 187 -8.35 27.33 -14.69
CA ARG A 187 -8.76 28.73 -14.82
C ARG A 187 -8.53 29.44 -13.49
N LEU A 188 -7.70 30.47 -13.51
CA LEU A 188 -7.52 31.37 -12.39
C LEU A 188 -8.49 32.55 -12.53
N ALA A 189 -9.59 32.50 -11.78
CA ALA A 189 -10.56 33.59 -11.70
C ALA A 189 -9.92 34.86 -11.10
N GLU A 190 -10.45 36.03 -11.48
CA GLU A 190 -10.08 37.29 -10.83
C GLU A 190 -10.76 37.39 -9.47
N GLN A 191 -9.97 37.36 -8.40
CA GLN A 191 -10.40 37.68 -7.05
C GLN A 191 -9.39 38.67 -6.42
N PRO A 192 -9.79 39.92 -6.17
CA PRO A 192 -8.87 41.00 -5.79
C PRO A 192 -7.94 40.65 -4.62
N ASP A 193 -8.44 39.96 -3.61
CA ASP A 193 -7.69 39.65 -2.39
C ASP A 193 -7.06 38.24 -2.37
N ASN A 194 -7.44 37.36 -3.32
CA ASN A 194 -7.12 35.92 -3.24
C ASN A 194 -6.47 35.32 -4.50
N GLN A 195 -6.34 36.10 -5.59
CA GLN A 195 -5.80 35.60 -6.86
C GLN A 195 -4.37 35.05 -6.73
N LEU A 196 -3.49 35.75 -6.00
CA LEU A 196 -2.10 35.31 -5.82
C LEU A 196 -2.01 34.06 -4.93
N LEU A 197 -2.85 33.95 -3.90
CA LEU A 197 -2.89 32.76 -3.05
C LEU A 197 -3.41 31.54 -3.83
N THR A 198 -4.43 31.74 -4.65
CA THR A 198 -4.97 30.69 -5.54
C THR A 198 -3.93 30.24 -6.56
N ALA A 199 -3.21 31.19 -7.19
CA ALA A 199 -2.11 30.88 -8.09
C ALA A 199 -0.99 30.09 -7.40
N LEU A 200 -0.62 30.46 -6.17
CA LEU A 200 0.37 29.72 -5.38
C LEU A 200 -0.08 28.28 -5.10
N ARG A 201 -1.33 28.08 -4.69
CA ARG A 201 -1.91 26.74 -4.47
C ARG A 201 -1.85 25.88 -5.73
N LEU A 202 -2.25 26.42 -6.87
CA LEU A 202 -2.20 25.72 -8.16
C LEU A 202 -0.77 25.36 -8.58
N ILE A 203 0.20 26.26 -8.38
CA ILE A 203 1.61 26.02 -8.71
C ILE A 203 2.20 24.96 -7.78
N GLN A 204 1.93 25.03 -6.49
CA GLN A 204 2.40 24.05 -5.50
C GLN A 204 1.80 22.67 -5.78
N PHE A 205 0.50 22.61 -6.11
CA PHE A 205 -0.14 21.37 -6.56
C PHE A 205 0.55 20.81 -7.81
N SER A 206 0.74 21.65 -8.84
CA SER A 206 1.37 21.26 -10.11
C SER A 206 2.80 20.73 -9.93
N HIS A 207 3.56 21.35 -9.01
CA HIS A 207 4.88 20.88 -8.62
C HIS A 207 4.79 19.53 -7.90
N ARG A 208 3.94 19.43 -6.87
CA ARG A 208 3.81 18.26 -5.98
C ARG A 208 3.38 17.00 -6.72
N VAL A 209 2.41 17.08 -7.63
CA VAL A 209 1.94 15.91 -8.39
C VAL A 209 2.98 15.38 -9.39
N ARG A 210 4.01 16.18 -9.70
CA ARG A 210 5.14 15.75 -10.54
C ARG A 210 6.35 15.26 -9.75
N THR A 211 6.58 15.80 -8.56
CA THR A 211 7.74 15.44 -7.73
C THR A 211 7.46 14.29 -6.77
N VAL A 212 6.22 14.14 -6.32
CA VAL A 212 5.80 13.09 -5.39
C VAL A 212 4.79 12.16 -6.08
N PRO A 213 5.14 10.88 -6.28
CA PRO A 213 4.20 9.90 -6.84
C PRO A 213 2.90 9.85 -6.05
N ASN A 214 1.78 9.71 -6.74
CA ASN A 214 0.46 9.59 -6.10
C ASN A 214 0.41 8.43 -5.09
N MET A 215 1.04 7.30 -5.41
CA MET A 215 1.09 6.15 -4.50
C MET A 215 1.78 6.43 -3.17
N ALA A 216 2.83 7.27 -3.12
CA ALA A 216 3.49 7.59 -1.85
C ALA A 216 2.55 8.36 -0.89
N ARG A 217 1.66 9.20 -1.46
CA ARG A 217 0.67 9.98 -0.72
C ARG A 217 -0.47 9.08 -0.20
N VAL A 218 -0.93 8.16 -1.05
CA VAL A 218 -1.87 7.09 -0.67
C VAL A 218 -1.29 6.19 0.42
N ASP A 219 0.00 5.83 0.30
CA ASP A 219 0.65 4.95 1.27
C ASP A 219 0.77 5.59 2.65
N ALA A 220 1.07 6.88 2.72
CA ALA A 220 1.03 7.61 3.98
C ALA A 220 -0.35 7.51 4.63
N ARG A 221 -1.42 7.67 3.84
CA ARG A 221 -2.80 7.57 4.32
C ARG A 221 -3.19 6.17 4.79
N VAL A 222 -2.76 5.12 4.09
CA VAL A 222 -2.97 3.74 4.54
C VAL A 222 -2.24 3.50 5.87
N SER A 223 -1.00 3.97 6.00
CA SER A 223 -0.24 3.86 7.26
C SER A 223 -0.95 4.56 8.43
N GLU A 224 -1.50 5.75 8.21
CA GLU A 224 -2.30 6.47 9.22
C GLU A 224 -3.52 5.68 9.67
N ILE A 225 -4.23 5.03 8.74
CA ILE A 225 -5.42 4.22 9.06
C ILE A 225 -5.04 2.99 9.88
N LEU A 226 -3.91 2.35 9.56
CA LEU A 226 -3.42 1.16 10.25
C LEU A 226 -2.75 1.47 11.59
N PHE A 227 -2.36 2.72 11.83
CA PHE A 227 -1.65 3.12 13.03
C PHE A 227 -2.47 2.78 14.29
N GLY A 228 -1.86 2.00 15.19
CA GLY A 228 -2.48 1.56 16.44
C GLY A 228 -3.40 0.33 16.34
N GLN A 229 -3.60 -0.25 15.14
CA GLN A 229 -4.44 -1.43 14.94
C GLN A 229 -3.68 -2.76 15.05
N ASN A 230 -3.16 -3.07 16.24
CA ASN A 230 -2.27 -4.23 16.45
C ASN A 230 -2.95 -5.60 16.30
N ASN A 231 -4.28 -5.67 16.51
CA ASN A 231 -5.05 -6.91 16.47
C ASN A 231 -5.66 -7.20 15.10
N LEU A 232 -5.44 -6.33 14.11
CA LEU A 232 -6.06 -6.42 12.80
C LEU A 232 -5.62 -7.68 12.04
N GLN A 233 -6.59 -8.44 11.52
CA GLN A 233 -6.39 -9.69 10.78
C GLN A 233 -7.10 -9.70 9.43
N THR A 234 -8.26 -9.06 9.34
CA THR A 234 -9.07 -8.95 8.12
C THR A 234 -9.31 -7.48 7.81
N MET A 235 -9.11 -7.08 6.56
CA MET A 235 -9.52 -5.77 6.05
C MET A 235 -10.61 -5.94 5.00
N VAL A 236 -11.71 -5.19 5.15
CA VAL A 236 -12.75 -5.08 4.12
C VAL A 236 -12.56 -3.77 3.37
N VAL A 237 -12.30 -3.87 2.07
CA VAL A 237 -12.06 -2.74 1.17
C VAL A 237 -13.30 -2.58 0.29
N VAL A 238 -13.97 -1.44 0.40
CA VAL A 238 -15.29 -1.24 -0.22
C VAL A 238 -15.23 -0.01 -1.12
N ASP A 239 -15.67 -0.12 -2.37
CA ASP A 239 -15.94 1.07 -3.17
C ASP A 239 -17.17 1.83 -2.65
N ALA A 240 -17.33 3.09 -2.99
CA ALA A 240 -18.34 3.94 -2.37
C ALA A 240 -19.60 4.10 -3.22
N ASP A 241 -19.53 4.95 -4.25
CA ASP A 241 -20.65 5.25 -5.16
C ASP A 241 -21.15 3.97 -5.82
N LYS A 242 -22.47 3.81 -5.93
CA LYS A 242 -23.14 2.60 -6.50
C LYS A 242 -22.83 1.24 -5.84
N THR A 243 -21.96 1.22 -4.83
CA THR A 243 -21.59 0.04 -4.06
C THR A 243 -22.24 0.09 -2.68
N ILE A 244 -21.95 1.11 -1.87
CA ILE A 244 -22.49 1.29 -0.51
C ILE A 244 -23.87 1.99 -0.55
N SER A 245 -24.13 2.76 -1.59
CA SER A 245 -25.38 3.46 -1.89
C SER A 245 -25.78 3.24 -3.34
N THR A 246 -27.05 3.46 -3.69
CA THR A 246 -27.51 3.52 -5.09
C THR A 246 -26.99 4.75 -5.84
N GLU A 247 -26.65 5.80 -5.10
CA GLU A 247 -26.35 7.11 -5.64
C GLU A 247 -24.92 7.19 -6.21
N ASP A 248 -24.78 8.05 -7.22
CA ASP A 248 -23.50 8.50 -7.76
C ASP A 248 -23.26 9.92 -7.27
N THR A 249 -22.50 10.06 -6.17
CA THR A 249 -22.34 11.35 -5.48
C THR A 249 -21.69 12.40 -6.37
N GLY A 250 -20.83 11.97 -7.31
CA GLY A 250 -20.26 12.85 -8.34
C GLY A 250 -21.33 13.44 -9.25
N LYS A 251 -22.26 12.63 -9.75
CA LYS A 251 -23.38 13.14 -10.58
C LYS A 251 -24.29 14.09 -9.81
N THR A 252 -24.63 13.74 -8.57
CA THR A 252 -25.50 14.56 -7.72
C THR A 252 -24.87 15.90 -7.36
N PHE A 253 -23.54 15.97 -7.29
CA PHE A 253 -22.82 17.23 -7.08
C PHE A 253 -22.91 18.18 -8.27
N TRP A 254 -22.84 17.68 -9.51
CA TRP A 254 -22.71 18.51 -10.71
C TRP A 254 -24.03 18.94 -11.38
N ASP A 255 -25.17 18.34 -11.03
CA ASP A 255 -26.60 18.60 -11.38
C ASP A 255 -26.98 18.89 -12.88
N VAL A 256 -26.15 19.54 -13.71
CA VAL A 256 -26.42 19.83 -15.14
C VAL A 256 -25.13 19.82 -15.99
N GLN A 257 -25.15 19.08 -17.11
CA GLN A 257 -24.04 18.88 -18.08
C GLN A 257 -22.65 18.71 -17.42
N ALA A 258 -22.52 17.61 -16.68
CA ALA A 258 -21.35 17.33 -15.86
C ALA A 258 -20.02 17.43 -16.64
N PRO A 259 -19.13 18.37 -16.30
CA PRO A 259 -17.83 18.51 -16.95
C PRO A 259 -17.00 17.21 -16.83
N LEU A 260 -17.25 16.42 -15.79
CA LEU A 260 -16.65 15.10 -15.59
C LEU A 260 -17.02 14.08 -16.67
N GLY A 261 -18.26 14.12 -17.18
CA GLY A 261 -18.67 13.20 -18.27
C GLY A 261 -17.87 13.44 -19.55
N LYS A 262 -17.62 14.71 -19.88
CA LYS A 262 -16.76 15.09 -21.01
C LYS A 262 -15.30 14.73 -20.77
N LEU A 263 -14.82 14.87 -19.53
CA LEU A 263 -13.45 14.57 -19.15
C LEU A 263 -13.14 13.07 -19.28
N PHE A 264 -13.93 12.22 -18.62
CA PHE A 264 -13.70 10.76 -18.61
C PHE A 264 -14.13 10.09 -19.91
N GLY A 265 -15.08 10.67 -20.65
CA GLY A 265 -15.43 10.24 -22.01
C GLY A 265 -14.47 10.79 -23.10
N GLY A 266 -13.56 11.69 -22.73
CA GLY A 266 -12.59 12.31 -23.62
C GLY A 266 -11.29 11.49 -23.78
N PRO A 267 -10.27 12.08 -24.41
CA PRO A 267 -9.00 11.39 -24.72
C PRO A 267 -8.22 10.97 -23.46
N LEU A 268 -8.46 11.60 -22.31
CA LEU A 268 -7.81 11.26 -21.05
C LEU A 268 -8.36 9.98 -20.40
N GLY A 269 -9.57 9.55 -20.78
CA GLY A 269 -10.24 8.38 -20.20
C GLY A 269 -10.24 8.42 -18.67
N TYR A 270 -9.97 7.28 -18.03
CA TYR A 270 -9.83 7.14 -16.57
C TYR A 270 -8.36 7.12 -16.12
N SER A 271 -7.51 7.95 -16.75
CA SER A 271 -6.10 8.09 -16.37
C SER A 271 -5.92 8.93 -15.10
N GLU A 272 -4.74 8.84 -14.46
CA GLU A 272 -4.39 9.73 -13.34
C GLU A 272 -4.51 11.20 -13.72
N ALA A 273 -4.12 11.57 -14.95
CA ALA A 273 -4.28 12.94 -15.45
C ALA A 273 -5.75 13.38 -15.51
N ALA A 274 -6.67 12.47 -15.88
CA ALA A 274 -8.11 12.77 -15.83
C ALA A 274 -8.57 13.04 -14.40
N PHE A 275 -8.17 12.23 -13.42
CA PHE A 275 -8.55 12.47 -12.02
C PHE A 275 -7.94 13.75 -11.44
N LEU A 276 -6.68 14.07 -11.78
CA LEU A 276 -6.06 15.34 -11.39
C LEU A 276 -6.76 16.54 -12.05
N GLN A 277 -7.19 16.40 -13.30
CA GLN A 277 -7.98 17.41 -13.99
C GLN A 277 -9.37 17.57 -13.33
N ALA A 278 -9.98 16.49 -12.84
CA ALA A 278 -11.22 16.56 -12.07
C ALA A 278 -11.04 17.37 -10.78
N VAL A 279 -9.92 17.18 -10.06
CA VAL A 279 -9.59 17.99 -8.87
C VAL A 279 -9.57 19.48 -9.21
N LEU A 280 -8.93 19.87 -10.32
CA LEU A 280 -8.91 21.27 -10.76
C LEU A 280 -10.31 21.81 -11.10
N LEU A 281 -11.18 21.00 -11.70
CA LEU A 281 -12.57 21.39 -11.97
C LEU A 281 -13.36 21.62 -10.68
N TYR A 282 -13.16 20.78 -9.65
CA TYR A 282 -13.79 21.00 -8.34
C TYR A 282 -13.27 22.28 -7.65
N GLU A 283 -11.98 22.58 -7.75
CA GLU A 283 -11.40 23.83 -7.25
C GLU A 283 -11.97 25.07 -7.97
N GLU A 284 -12.26 24.95 -9.26
CA GLU A 284 -12.85 26.04 -10.05
C GLU A 284 -14.33 26.26 -9.78
N ALA A 285 -15.08 25.18 -9.51
CA ALA A 285 -16.53 25.24 -9.42
C ALA A 285 -17.06 25.83 -8.11
N ALA A 286 -16.32 25.66 -7.02
CA ALA A 286 -16.77 26.09 -5.69
C ALA A 286 -15.58 26.50 -4.81
N ASN A 287 -15.75 27.59 -4.08
CA ASN A 287 -14.85 27.90 -2.96
C ASN A 287 -15.05 26.90 -1.80
N GLU A 288 -14.25 27.00 -0.74
CA GLU A 288 -14.29 26.04 0.37
C GLU A 288 -15.67 25.95 1.05
N GLU A 289 -16.31 27.10 1.32
CA GLU A 289 -17.61 27.16 1.99
C GLU A 289 -18.73 26.61 1.10
N GLU A 290 -18.74 27.01 -0.18
CA GLU A 290 -19.66 26.49 -1.19
C GLU A 290 -19.51 24.97 -1.36
N PHE A 291 -18.26 24.48 -1.42
CA PHE A 291 -17.96 23.06 -1.57
C PHE A 291 -18.43 22.25 -0.36
N GLU A 292 -18.19 22.73 0.86
CA GLU A 292 -18.69 22.08 2.07
C GLU A 292 -20.22 22.04 2.11
N GLY A 293 -20.90 23.15 1.77
CA GLY A 293 -22.37 23.20 1.71
C GLY A 293 -22.96 22.26 0.66
N LEU A 294 -22.32 22.14 -0.51
CA LEU A 294 -22.69 21.14 -1.52
C LEU A 294 -22.46 19.72 -1.01
N CYS A 295 -21.33 19.45 -0.35
CA CYS A 295 -21.06 18.15 0.25
C CYS A 295 -22.10 17.78 1.31
N ASP A 296 -22.54 18.73 2.15
CA ASP A 296 -23.63 18.52 3.11
C ASP A 296 -24.95 18.17 2.41
N SER A 297 -25.29 18.89 1.35
CA SER A 297 -26.51 18.65 0.57
C SER A 297 -26.53 17.28 -0.12
N VAL A 298 -25.40 16.87 -0.70
CA VAL A 298 -25.26 15.56 -1.34
C VAL A 298 -25.26 14.45 -0.29
N ALA A 299 -24.51 14.61 0.81
CA ALA A 299 -24.46 13.65 1.90
C ALA A 299 -25.84 13.43 2.52
N PHE A 300 -26.62 14.51 2.74
CA PHE A 300 -27.99 14.44 3.25
C PHE A 300 -28.90 13.55 2.39
N ARG A 301 -28.76 13.62 1.06
CA ARG A 301 -29.56 12.85 0.09
C ARG A 301 -29.04 11.42 -0.14
N THR A 302 -27.82 11.12 0.28
CA THR A 302 -27.18 9.82 0.04
C THR A 302 -27.52 8.84 1.17
N GLU A 303 -28.14 7.71 0.85
CA GLU A 303 -28.50 6.67 1.81
C GLU A 303 -27.63 5.41 1.64
N ILE A 304 -27.05 4.92 2.75
CA ILE A 304 -26.32 3.64 2.77
C ILE A 304 -27.33 2.48 2.78
N HIS A 305 -27.12 1.47 1.95
CA HIS A 305 -27.91 0.24 1.97
C HIS A 305 -27.97 -0.39 3.37
N ALA A 306 -29.15 -0.86 3.78
CA ALA A 306 -29.37 -1.41 5.11
C ALA A 306 -28.43 -2.58 5.44
N GLU A 307 -28.09 -3.39 4.43
CA GLU A 307 -27.17 -4.52 4.51
C GLU A 307 -25.74 -4.07 4.86
N PHE A 308 -25.25 -2.98 4.26
CA PHE A 308 -23.96 -2.40 4.60
C PHE A 308 -23.98 -1.74 5.99
N LYS A 309 -25.07 -1.07 6.38
CA LYS A 309 -25.22 -0.54 7.75
C LYS A 309 -25.11 -1.65 8.78
N ALA A 310 -25.78 -2.77 8.56
CA ALA A 310 -25.72 -3.93 9.45
C ALA A 310 -24.31 -4.52 9.50
N LEU A 311 -23.68 -4.73 8.35
CA LEU A 311 -22.32 -5.27 8.24
C LEU A 311 -21.28 -4.39 8.95
N PHE A 312 -21.30 -3.07 8.73
CA PHE A 312 -20.38 -2.14 9.37
C PHE A 312 -20.59 -2.05 10.89
N ARG A 313 -21.84 -2.12 11.38
CA ARG A 313 -22.12 -2.19 12.82
C ARG A 313 -21.58 -3.47 13.45
N MET A 314 -21.64 -4.60 12.76
CA MET A 314 -21.00 -5.83 13.24
C MET A 314 -19.47 -5.67 13.30
N MET A 315 -18.85 -5.09 12.27
CA MET A 315 -17.40 -4.80 12.25
C MET A 315 -16.97 -3.86 13.36
N ALA A 316 -17.79 -2.87 13.72
CA ALA A 316 -17.51 -1.96 14.82
C ALA A 316 -17.29 -2.66 16.18
N THR A 317 -17.81 -3.89 16.34
CA THR A 317 -17.66 -4.66 17.58
C THR A 317 -16.41 -5.55 17.61
N GLN A 318 -15.61 -5.56 16.54
CA GLN A 318 -14.48 -6.47 16.38
C GLN A 318 -13.19 -5.67 16.22
N ASP A 319 -12.18 -5.98 17.01
CA ASP A 319 -10.86 -5.34 16.96
C ASP A 319 -9.92 -5.95 15.90
N HIS A 320 -10.26 -7.14 15.39
CA HIS A 320 -9.49 -7.87 14.38
C HIS A 320 -10.02 -7.69 12.96
N VAL A 321 -11.10 -6.93 12.77
CA VAL A 321 -11.69 -6.63 11.46
C VAL A 321 -11.74 -5.13 11.24
N GLY A 322 -11.07 -4.65 10.20
CA GLY A 322 -11.07 -3.27 9.78
C GLY A 322 -11.87 -3.09 8.49
N VAL A 323 -12.34 -1.87 8.27
CA VAL A 323 -13.04 -1.51 7.03
C VAL A 323 -12.59 -0.15 6.52
N VAL A 324 -12.31 -0.10 5.23
CA VAL A 324 -11.91 1.12 4.53
C VAL A 324 -12.73 1.27 3.25
N VAL A 325 -13.30 2.46 3.09
CA VAL A 325 -13.96 2.88 1.86
C VAL A 325 -12.91 3.52 0.96
N VAL A 326 -12.79 3.04 -0.28
CA VAL A 326 -11.83 3.54 -1.25
C VAL A 326 -12.58 4.09 -2.46
N THR A 327 -12.69 5.42 -2.53
CA THR A 327 -13.53 6.11 -3.52
C THR A 327 -12.69 6.93 -4.51
N CYS A 328 -13.07 6.87 -5.79
CA CYS A 328 -12.61 7.82 -6.81
C CYS A 328 -13.54 9.04 -6.94
N GLY A 329 -14.67 9.04 -6.21
CA GLY A 329 -15.63 10.13 -6.10
C GLY A 329 -15.29 11.06 -4.93
N ILE A 330 -16.32 11.69 -4.35
CA ILE A 330 -16.11 12.80 -3.41
C ILE A 330 -15.83 12.29 -1.99
N ARG A 331 -14.54 12.27 -1.57
CA ARG A 331 -14.14 11.78 -0.22
C ARG A 331 -14.98 12.41 0.89
N ARG A 332 -15.11 13.74 0.83
CA ARG A 332 -15.76 14.53 1.88
C ARG A 332 -17.25 14.20 2.04
N VAL A 333 -17.95 13.88 0.96
CA VAL A 333 -19.34 13.42 1.01
C VAL A 333 -19.43 12.11 1.79
N TRP A 334 -18.58 11.14 1.47
CA TRP A 334 -18.58 9.84 2.13
C TRP A 334 -18.21 9.91 3.62
N GLU A 335 -17.31 10.81 4.00
CA GLU A 335 -17.03 11.08 5.42
C GLU A 335 -18.26 11.60 6.16
N LYS A 336 -19.00 12.56 5.57
CA LYS A 336 -20.23 13.11 6.16
C LYS A 336 -21.35 12.07 6.22
N VAL A 337 -21.51 11.25 5.17
CA VAL A 337 -22.48 10.14 5.16
C VAL A 337 -22.18 9.14 6.29
N LEU A 338 -20.93 8.72 6.45
CA LEU A 338 -20.53 7.79 7.51
C LEU A 338 -20.64 8.41 8.91
N GLU A 339 -20.33 9.70 9.06
CA GLU A 339 -20.50 10.44 10.31
C GLU A 339 -21.98 10.50 10.73
N ARG A 340 -22.88 10.83 9.81
CA ARG A 340 -24.33 10.85 10.05
C ARG A 340 -24.86 9.49 10.55
N GLU A 341 -24.32 8.41 10.02
CA GLU A 341 -24.72 7.04 10.40
C GLU A 341 -24.01 6.53 11.67
N GLY A 342 -23.15 7.34 12.30
CA GLY A 342 -22.38 6.96 13.49
C GLY A 342 -21.25 5.97 13.22
N LEU A 343 -20.76 5.90 11.97
CA LEU A 343 -19.80 4.92 11.48
C LEU A 343 -18.39 5.49 11.22
N SER A 344 -18.18 6.80 11.35
CA SER A 344 -16.90 7.47 11.04
C SER A 344 -15.70 6.99 11.89
N GLN A 345 -15.97 6.45 13.08
CA GLN A 345 -14.92 5.85 13.92
C GLN A 345 -14.51 4.46 13.43
N THR A 346 -15.46 3.69 12.91
CA THR A 346 -15.27 2.32 12.42
C THR A 346 -14.76 2.28 10.99
N VAL A 347 -15.37 3.07 10.11
CA VAL A 347 -15.13 3.06 8.67
C VAL A 347 -14.29 4.27 8.30
N LYS A 348 -13.08 4.02 7.80
CA LYS A 348 -12.19 5.07 7.29
C LYS A 348 -12.37 5.25 5.79
N VAL A 349 -12.09 6.45 5.28
CA VAL A 349 -12.21 6.77 3.86
C VAL A 349 -10.86 7.13 3.28
N ILE A 350 -10.51 6.51 2.16
CA ILE A 350 -9.43 6.87 1.27
C ILE A 350 -10.07 7.39 -0.02
N GLY A 351 -9.78 8.63 -0.38
CA GLY A 351 -10.34 9.29 -1.55
C GLY A 351 -9.71 10.66 -1.73
N GLY A 352 -10.07 11.36 -2.79
CA GLY A 352 -9.67 12.74 -3.00
C GLY A 352 -10.61 13.44 -3.97
N THR A 353 -10.59 14.77 -3.96
CA THR A 353 -11.49 15.62 -4.76
C THR A 353 -10.98 17.05 -4.86
N ARG A 354 -10.34 17.55 -3.79
CA ARG A 354 -9.74 18.88 -3.68
C ARG A 354 -8.21 18.77 -3.65
N ILE A 355 -7.52 19.88 -3.93
CA ILE A 355 -6.05 19.96 -3.80
C ILE A 355 -5.62 19.62 -2.37
N SER A 356 -6.42 20.00 -1.37
CA SER A 356 -6.17 19.72 0.04
C SER A 356 -6.21 18.23 0.41
N ASP A 357 -6.85 17.38 -0.40
CA ASP A 357 -6.86 15.92 -0.19
C ASP A 357 -5.52 15.26 -0.56
N ASP A 358 -4.69 15.95 -1.35
CA ASP A 358 -3.34 15.54 -1.73
C ASP A 358 -3.23 14.15 -2.40
N MET A 359 -4.33 13.57 -2.92
CA MET A 359 -4.27 12.31 -3.66
C MET A 359 -5.44 12.17 -4.62
N VAL A 360 -5.28 11.27 -5.59
CA VAL A 360 -6.37 10.80 -6.46
C VAL A 360 -6.43 9.29 -6.42
N VAL A 361 -7.63 8.72 -6.59
CA VAL A 361 -7.83 7.27 -6.55
C VAL A 361 -8.19 6.77 -7.94
N THR A 362 -7.26 6.04 -8.56
CA THR A 362 -7.46 5.35 -9.84
C THR A 362 -7.66 3.85 -9.63
N ALA A 363 -8.00 3.12 -10.69
CA ALA A 363 -8.07 1.66 -10.66
C ALA A 363 -6.76 1.01 -10.15
N GLU A 364 -5.61 1.53 -10.58
CA GLU A 364 -4.30 1.05 -10.13
C GLU A 364 -4.09 1.33 -8.63
N VAL A 365 -4.49 2.52 -8.16
CA VAL A 365 -4.39 2.89 -6.74
C VAL A 365 -5.21 1.94 -5.86
N LYS A 366 -6.46 1.64 -6.26
CA LYS A 366 -7.31 0.68 -5.53
C LYS A 366 -6.65 -0.69 -5.43
N ALA A 367 -6.11 -1.22 -6.54
CA ALA A 367 -5.39 -2.49 -6.54
C ALA A 367 -4.14 -2.47 -5.66
N ARG A 368 -3.38 -1.37 -5.67
CA ARG A 368 -2.19 -1.21 -4.85
C ARG A 368 -2.52 -1.18 -3.35
N ILE A 369 -3.60 -0.50 -2.96
CA ILE A 369 -4.09 -0.52 -1.57
C ILE A 369 -4.37 -1.96 -1.13
N VAL A 370 -5.14 -2.72 -1.93
CA VAL A 370 -5.42 -4.15 -1.64
C VAL A 370 -4.14 -4.99 -1.58
N SER A 371 -3.25 -4.83 -2.56
CA SER A 371 -1.98 -5.56 -2.61
C SER A 371 -1.11 -5.29 -1.38
N ARG A 372 -1.05 -4.04 -0.91
CA ARG A 372 -0.27 -3.67 0.26
C ARG A 372 -0.84 -4.31 1.53
N LEU A 373 -2.15 -4.18 1.74
CA LEU A 373 -2.86 -4.80 2.87
C LEU A 373 -2.65 -6.33 2.90
N GLN A 374 -2.73 -6.97 1.73
CA GLN A 374 -2.57 -8.42 1.63
C GLN A 374 -1.11 -8.87 1.81
N ARG A 375 -0.16 -8.22 1.12
CA ARG A 375 1.20 -8.74 0.96
C ARG A 375 2.19 -8.18 1.95
N GLU A 376 2.04 -6.93 2.36
CA GLU A 376 2.95 -6.27 3.29
C GLU A 376 2.42 -6.42 4.72
N GLU A 377 1.15 -6.08 4.92
CA GLU A 377 0.50 -6.16 6.25
C GLU A 377 0.01 -7.57 6.61
N LYS A 378 0.08 -8.51 5.65
CA LYS A 378 -0.34 -9.92 5.81
C LYS A 378 -1.77 -10.07 6.31
N LEU A 379 -2.65 -9.14 5.92
CA LEU A 379 -4.07 -9.18 6.23
C LEU A 379 -4.81 -10.02 5.21
N ARG A 380 -5.90 -10.63 5.64
CA ARG A 380 -6.90 -11.15 4.70
C ARG A 380 -7.71 -9.98 4.15
N VAL A 381 -7.86 -9.88 2.83
CA VAL A 381 -8.59 -8.78 2.20
C VAL A 381 -9.85 -9.27 1.49
N LEU A 382 -10.99 -8.71 1.86
CA LEU A 382 -12.26 -8.84 1.13
C LEU A 382 -12.52 -7.52 0.38
N ALA A 383 -12.61 -7.57 -0.94
CA ALA A 383 -12.94 -6.39 -1.76
C ALA A 383 -14.39 -6.43 -2.25
N ILE A 384 -15.08 -5.29 -2.19
CA ILE A 384 -16.48 -5.16 -2.59
C ILE A 384 -16.66 -3.93 -3.49
N SER A 385 -17.25 -4.08 -4.68
CA SER A 385 -17.48 -2.96 -5.63
C SER A 385 -18.50 -3.27 -6.72
N ASP A 386 -18.89 -2.28 -7.54
CA ASP A 386 -19.88 -2.44 -8.60
C ASP A 386 -19.35 -2.18 -10.03
N SER A 387 -18.12 -1.68 -10.19
CA SER A 387 -17.66 -1.05 -11.45
C SER A 387 -16.44 -1.72 -12.11
N PRO A 388 -16.22 -1.51 -13.44
CA PRO A 388 -15.03 -2.01 -14.13
C PRO A 388 -13.72 -1.42 -13.61
N LEU A 389 -13.75 -0.21 -13.05
CA LEU A 389 -12.56 0.44 -12.47
C LEU A 389 -12.03 -0.31 -11.25
N ASP A 390 -12.88 -1.14 -10.64
CA ASP A 390 -12.57 -1.87 -9.42
C ASP A 390 -12.10 -3.29 -9.68
N LEU A 391 -12.21 -3.80 -10.91
CA LEU A 391 -11.75 -5.15 -11.26
C LEU A 391 -10.30 -5.41 -10.81
N PRO A 392 -9.33 -4.48 -10.97
CA PRO A 392 -7.99 -4.69 -10.45
C PRO A 392 -7.92 -4.90 -8.93
N MET A 393 -8.76 -4.22 -8.14
CA MET A 393 -8.78 -4.42 -6.69
C MET A 393 -9.50 -5.71 -6.29
N LEU A 394 -10.56 -6.09 -7.02
CA LEU A 394 -11.25 -7.36 -6.84
C LEU A 394 -10.34 -8.56 -7.16
N GLU A 395 -9.53 -8.46 -8.22
CA GLU A 395 -8.58 -9.50 -8.63
C GLU A 395 -7.42 -9.68 -7.65
N THR A 396 -7.06 -8.61 -6.95
CA THR A 396 -5.95 -8.64 -6.00
C THR A 396 -6.37 -9.20 -4.63
N ALA A 397 -7.65 -9.09 -4.28
CA ALA A 397 -8.17 -9.50 -2.97
C ALA A 397 -8.21 -11.03 -2.79
N ASP A 398 -8.27 -11.48 -1.53
CA ASP A 398 -8.44 -12.92 -1.23
C ASP A 398 -9.86 -13.38 -1.54
N GLU A 399 -10.84 -12.51 -1.33
CA GLU A 399 -12.23 -12.69 -1.73
C GLU A 399 -12.78 -11.41 -2.37
N ALA A 400 -13.65 -11.60 -3.38
CA ALA A 400 -14.25 -10.51 -4.13
C ALA A 400 -15.78 -10.63 -4.16
N ILE A 401 -16.47 -9.52 -3.94
CA ILE A 401 -17.93 -9.40 -4.06
C ILE A 401 -18.25 -8.27 -5.02
N VAL A 402 -19.10 -8.56 -6.01
CA VAL A 402 -19.65 -7.59 -6.94
C VAL A 402 -21.04 -7.16 -6.47
N VAL A 403 -21.24 -5.87 -6.24
CA VAL A 403 -22.56 -5.31 -5.97
C VAL A 403 -23.30 -5.16 -7.30
N THR A 404 -24.50 -5.73 -7.35
CA THR A 404 -25.40 -5.64 -8.48
C THR A 404 -26.59 -4.77 -8.09
N GLY A 405 -26.62 -3.55 -8.64
CA GLY A 405 -27.73 -2.64 -8.52
C GLY A 405 -28.77 -2.79 -9.64
N GLU A 406 -29.72 -1.85 -9.68
CA GLU A 406 -30.75 -1.77 -10.70
C GLU A 406 -30.16 -1.59 -12.11
N GLU A 407 -30.76 -2.24 -13.12
CA GLU A 407 -30.28 -2.22 -14.52
C GLU A 407 -30.12 -0.81 -15.09
N GLN A 408 -31.03 0.10 -14.73
CA GLN A 408 -31.03 1.49 -15.21
C GLN A 408 -29.86 2.34 -14.65
N ASN A 409 -29.32 1.96 -13.49
CA ASN A 409 -28.30 2.74 -12.77
C ASN A 409 -26.90 2.11 -12.84
N ARG A 410 -26.84 0.79 -13.03
CA ARG A 410 -25.60 0.01 -13.03
C ARG A 410 -24.81 0.19 -14.32
N SER A 411 -23.48 0.10 -14.24
CA SER A 411 -22.62 0.22 -15.43
C SER A 411 -22.86 -0.91 -16.44
N SER A 412 -23.14 -0.57 -17.69
CA SER A 412 -23.37 -1.51 -18.79
C SER A 412 -22.08 -2.16 -19.29
N SER A 413 -20.93 -1.52 -19.09
CA SER A 413 -19.63 -2.08 -19.48
C SER A 413 -19.11 -3.14 -18.51
N MET A 414 -19.67 -3.21 -17.30
CA MET A 414 -19.24 -4.14 -16.26
C MET A 414 -19.51 -5.59 -16.62
N ASP A 415 -20.64 -5.93 -17.25
CA ASP A 415 -20.99 -7.34 -17.50
C ASP A 415 -19.97 -8.02 -18.41
N LYS A 416 -19.56 -7.34 -19.50
CA LYS A 416 -18.51 -7.82 -20.41
C LYS A 416 -17.14 -7.87 -19.74
N ALA A 417 -16.78 -6.84 -18.99
CA ALA A 417 -15.49 -6.75 -18.32
C ALA A 417 -15.34 -7.82 -17.21
N LEU A 418 -16.41 -8.07 -16.47
CA LEU A 418 -16.47 -9.07 -15.42
C LEU A 418 -16.41 -10.49 -16.00
N LEU A 419 -17.13 -10.75 -17.09
CA LEU A 419 -17.07 -12.04 -17.78
C LEU A 419 -15.66 -12.34 -18.30
N GLU A 420 -15.00 -11.34 -18.90
CA GLU A 420 -13.60 -11.46 -19.34
C GLU A 420 -12.66 -11.71 -18.15
N ALA A 421 -12.83 -10.99 -17.04
CA ALA A 421 -12.00 -11.14 -15.85
C ALA A 421 -12.09 -12.56 -15.27
N ILE A 422 -13.31 -13.11 -15.19
CA ILE A 422 -13.56 -14.47 -14.68
C ILE A 422 -12.96 -15.51 -15.62
N GLN A 423 -13.22 -15.40 -16.93
CA GLN A 423 -12.86 -16.43 -17.90
C GLN A 423 -11.38 -16.44 -18.27
N THR A 424 -10.74 -15.28 -18.32
CA THR A 424 -9.38 -15.14 -18.87
C THR A 424 -8.34 -14.80 -17.82
N ARG A 425 -8.72 -14.02 -16.80
CA ARG A 425 -7.81 -13.55 -15.74
C ARG A 425 -7.95 -14.33 -14.43
N GLY A 426 -8.93 -15.23 -14.34
CA GLY A 426 -9.10 -16.14 -13.20
C GLY A 426 -9.72 -15.48 -11.97
N LEU A 427 -10.44 -14.35 -12.14
CA LEU A 427 -11.16 -13.69 -11.05
C LEU A 427 -12.17 -14.66 -10.42
N LYS A 428 -12.08 -14.85 -9.10
CA LYS A 428 -13.05 -15.59 -8.30
C LYS A 428 -13.88 -14.61 -7.48
N ALA A 429 -15.07 -14.30 -7.98
CA ALA A 429 -15.99 -13.38 -7.32
C ALA A 429 -17.36 -14.01 -7.08
N ARG A 430 -18.15 -13.36 -6.23
CA ARG A 430 -19.57 -13.61 -5.99
C ARG A 430 -20.35 -12.32 -6.22
N GLN A 431 -21.67 -12.39 -6.40
CA GLN A 431 -22.50 -11.19 -6.51
C GLN A 431 -23.49 -11.06 -5.36
N VAL A 432 -23.73 -9.82 -4.93
CA VAL A 432 -24.86 -9.47 -4.07
C VAL A 432 -25.82 -8.59 -4.86
N LEU A 433 -27.12 -8.86 -4.74
CA LEU A 433 -28.18 -8.07 -5.38
C LEU A 433 -28.70 -7.05 -4.38
N LEU A 434 -28.55 -5.76 -4.69
CA LEU A 434 -28.98 -4.65 -3.83
C LEU A 434 -29.77 -3.61 -4.66
N PRO A 435 -31.10 -3.51 -4.48
CA PRO A 435 -31.96 -4.32 -3.61
C PRO A 435 -32.13 -5.77 -4.10
N SER A 436 -32.56 -6.69 -3.22
CA SER A 436 -32.59 -8.14 -3.50
C SER A 436 -33.47 -8.59 -4.69
N ASN A 437 -34.34 -7.71 -5.21
CA ASN A 437 -35.24 -7.97 -6.32
C ASN A 437 -34.67 -7.60 -7.69
N VAL A 438 -33.45 -7.05 -7.77
CA VAL A 438 -32.83 -6.74 -9.08
C VAL A 438 -32.42 -8.01 -9.81
N SER A 439 -32.27 -7.91 -11.13
CA SER A 439 -31.74 -9.00 -11.95
C SER A 439 -30.23 -9.16 -11.71
N PRO A 440 -29.70 -10.41 -11.65
CA PRO A 440 -28.27 -10.66 -11.62
C PRO A 440 -27.52 -10.03 -12.82
N ARG A 441 -26.23 -9.72 -12.66
CA ARG A 441 -25.37 -9.28 -13.78
C ARG A 441 -25.00 -10.44 -14.70
N LEU A 442 -24.59 -11.55 -14.09
CA LEU A 442 -24.23 -12.80 -14.75
C LEU A 442 -25.04 -13.93 -14.12
N THR A 443 -25.14 -15.06 -14.82
CA THR A 443 -25.82 -16.25 -14.30
C THR A 443 -25.12 -16.81 -13.06
N ASP A 444 -25.85 -17.44 -12.15
CA ASP A 444 -25.31 -18.03 -10.91
C ASP A 444 -24.20 -19.06 -11.14
N ALA A 445 -24.20 -19.73 -12.30
CA ALA A 445 -23.14 -20.67 -12.68
C ALA A 445 -21.78 -19.99 -12.93
N VAL A 446 -21.79 -18.70 -13.30
CA VAL A 446 -20.59 -17.91 -13.60
C VAL A 446 -20.22 -17.03 -12.40
N LEU A 447 -21.23 -16.46 -11.74
CA LEU A 447 -21.06 -15.53 -10.63
C LEU A 447 -22.09 -15.86 -9.54
N ALA A 448 -21.69 -16.68 -8.57
CA ALA A 448 -22.61 -17.17 -7.55
C ALA A 448 -23.22 -16.02 -6.73
N GLN A 449 -24.53 -16.05 -6.54
CA GLN A 449 -25.24 -15.08 -5.72
C GLN A 449 -25.08 -15.39 -4.22
N ILE A 450 -24.87 -14.35 -3.42
CA ILE A 450 -24.82 -14.38 -1.96
C ILE A 450 -25.61 -13.21 -1.35
N ARG A 451 -25.86 -13.28 -0.04
CA ARG A 451 -26.30 -12.15 0.79
C ARG A 451 -25.16 -11.73 1.71
N LEU A 452 -25.07 -10.43 2.00
CA LEU A 452 -24.10 -9.94 2.99
C LEU A 452 -24.33 -10.47 4.40
N SER A 453 -25.53 -11.01 4.66
CA SER A 453 -25.92 -11.68 5.91
C SER A 453 -25.70 -13.19 5.90
N ASP A 454 -25.17 -13.78 4.83
CA ASP A 454 -24.94 -15.22 4.75
C ASP A 454 -23.91 -15.66 5.78
N LYS A 455 -24.25 -16.70 6.54
CA LYS A 455 -23.41 -17.21 7.63
C LYS A 455 -21.99 -17.55 7.18
N GLU A 456 -21.84 -18.16 5.99
CA GLU A 456 -20.51 -18.52 5.46
C GLU A 456 -19.63 -17.29 5.20
N LEU A 457 -20.22 -16.21 4.67
CA LEU A 457 -19.49 -14.95 4.48
C LEU A 457 -19.13 -14.31 5.83
N LEU A 458 -20.10 -14.24 6.75
CA LEU A 458 -19.88 -13.68 8.08
C LEU A 458 -18.82 -14.47 8.84
N ASP A 459 -18.87 -15.79 8.81
CA ASP A 459 -17.86 -16.66 9.42
C ASP A 459 -16.50 -16.43 8.77
N SER A 460 -16.42 -16.26 7.44
CA SER A 460 -15.16 -15.96 6.74
C SER A 460 -14.56 -14.60 7.11
N VAL A 461 -15.39 -13.58 7.34
CA VAL A 461 -14.95 -12.22 7.72
C VAL A 461 -14.60 -12.12 9.20
N PHE A 462 -15.45 -12.66 10.07
CA PHE A 462 -15.40 -12.44 11.52
C PHE A 462 -14.66 -13.53 12.30
N SER A 463 -14.38 -14.69 11.71
CA SER A 463 -13.56 -15.70 12.39
C SER A 463 -12.17 -15.15 12.70
N ARG A 464 -11.82 -15.09 13.99
CA ARG A 464 -10.45 -14.79 14.42
C ARG A 464 -9.53 -15.86 13.84
N ARG A 465 -8.60 -15.43 12.98
CA ARG A 465 -7.51 -16.27 12.53
C ARG A 465 -6.55 -16.39 13.70
N ARG A 466 -6.49 -17.59 14.27
CA ARG A 466 -5.50 -17.92 15.30
C ARG A 466 -4.11 -17.69 14.73
N ARG A 467 -3.36 -16.74 15.29
CA ARG A 467 -1.96 -16.50 14.93
C ARG A 467 -1.07 -17.38 15.79
N LEU A 468 -0.03 -17.94 15.17
CA LEU A 468 1.03 -18.63 15.87
C LEU A 468 1.74 -17.63 16.80
N HIS A 469 2.03 -18.01 18.03
CA HIS A 469 2.71 -17.13 18.96
C HIS A 469 4.15 -16.78 18.48
N PRO A 470 4.62 -15.51 18.58
CA PRO A 470 5.91 -15.09 18.01
C PRO A 470 7.15 -15.84 18.52
N HIS A 471 7.09 -16.39 19.73
CA HIS A 471 8.20 -17.18 20.31
C HIS A 471 8.15 -18.68 19.94
N VAL A 472 7.30 -19.05 18.98
CA VAL A 472 7.20 -20.42 18.47
C VAL A 472 7.91 -20.50 17.13
N TRP A 473 8.93 -21.34 17.07
CA TRP A 473 9.72 -21.58 15.87
C TRP A 473 9.51 -23.01 15.43
N HIS A 474 9.36 -23.22 14.13
CA HIS A 474 9.17 -24.56 13.60
C HIS A 474 9.87 -24.77 12.27
N ALA A 475 10.23 -26.03 12.00
CA ALA A 475 10.81 -26.44 10.74
C ALA A 475 9.79 -27.09 9.79
N THR A 476 8.48 -27.01 10.06
CA THR A 476 7.38 -27.69 9.33
C THR A 476 7.56 -27.75 7.82
N ASP A 477 7.87 -26.62 7.18
CA ASP A 477 7.96 -26.51 5.71
C ASP A 477 9.37 -26.77 5.15
N ARG A 478 10.37 -26.97 6.01
CA ARG A 478 11.76 -27.22 5.60
C ARG A 478 11.93 -28.66 5.09
N ASN A 479 12.70 -28.82 4.01
CA ASN A 479 12.99 -30.14 3.46
C ASN A 479 13.71 -31.06 4.46
N ALA A 480 14.61 -30.52 5.28
CA ALA A 480 15.27 -31.27 6.34
C ALA A 480 14.26 -31.87 7.34
N ALA A 481 13.22 -31.11 7.72
CA ALA A 481 12.18 -31.61 8.60
C ALA A 481 11.38 -32.76 7.98
N LYS A 482 11.04 -32.67 6.68
CA LYS A 482 10.36 -33.74 5.93
C LYS A 482 11.17 -35.05 5.92
N LEU A 483 12.49 -34.96 5.76
CA LEU A 483 13.38 -36.11 5.80
C LEU A 483 13.50 -36.70 7.21
N LEU A 484 13.73 -35.85 8.21
CA LEU A 484 13.90 -36.28 9.61
C LEU A 484 12.62 -36.86 10.22
N MET A 485 11.44 -36.40 9.79
CA MET A 485 10.16 -36.90 10.32
C MET A 485 9.69 -38.22 9.71
N SER A 486 10.23 -38.62 8.55
CA SER A 486 9.80 -39.83 7.85
C SER A 486 10.01 -41.10 8.70
N PRO A 487 11.22 -41.37 9.24
CA PRO A 487 11.45 -42.56 10.08
C PRO A 487 10.71 -42.51 11.43
N THR A 488 10.34 -41.33 11.94
CA THR A 488 9.57 -41.22 13.20
C THR A 488 8.09 -41.61 13.01
N ARG A 489 7.59 -41.51 11.77
CA ARG A 489 6.21 -41.83 11.40
C ARG A 489 6.03 -43.23 10.81
N ASP A 490 7.09 -43.82 10.30
CA ASP A 490 7.04 -45.16 9.72
C ASP A 490 6.70 -46.20 10.81
N ALA A 491 5.55 -46.87 10.67
CA ALA A 491 5.06 -47.87 11.62
C ALA A 491 5.97 -49.11 11.71
N SER A 492 6.80 -49.37 10.69
CA SER A 492 7.78 -50.46 10.69
C SER A 492 9.03 -50.13 11.52
N VAL A 493 9.24 -48.86 11.88
CA VAL A 493 10.38 -48.39 12.67
C VAL A 493 9.99 -48.33 14.14
N ALA A 494 10.69 -49.07 14.99
CA ALA A 494 10.46 -49.13 16.44
C ALA A 494 11.77 -49.36 17.22
N GLY A 495 11.71 -49.24 18.55
CA GLY A 495 12.82 -49.54 19.44
C GLY A 495 14.08 -48.70 19.16
N PRO A 496 15.28 -49.30 19.11
CA PRO A 496 16.55 -48.57 18.92
C PRO A 496 16.57 -47.70 17.65
N MET A 497 16.00 -48.16 16.55
CA MET A 497 15.97 -47.38 15.30
C MET A 497 15.10 -46.13 15.43
N LEU A 498 13.95 -46.24 16.10
CA LEU A 498 13.08 -45.10 16.35
C LEU A 498 13.73 -44.11 17.32
N ARG A 499 14.42 -44.60 18.36
CA ARG A 499 15.19 -43.73 19.27
C ARG A 499 16.28 -42.96 18.52
N LYS A 500 17.01 -43.61 17.62
CA LYS A 500 18.01 -42.95 16.78
C LYS A 500 17.40 -41.88 15.87
N ALA A 501 16.21 -42.15 15.30
CA ALA A 501 15.50 -41.15 14.50
C ALA A 501 15.14 -39.91 15.32
N HIS A 502 14.64 -40.08 16.55
CA HIS A 502 14.36 -38.96 17.47
C HIS A 502 15.64 -38.23 17.93
N ALA A 503 16.75 -38.93 18.15
CA ALA A 503 18.04 -38.31 18.47
C ALA A 503 18.54 -37.42 17.32
N ASN A 504 18.43 -37.88 16.06
CA ASN A 504 18.78 -37.06 14.90
C ASN A 504 17.91 -35.80 14.80
N VAL A 505 16.62 -35.89 15.15
CA VAL A 505 15.74 -34.72 15.25
C VAL A 505 16.24 -33.75 16.33
N GLY A 506 16.62 -34.28 17.50
CA GLY A 506 17.18 -33.49 18.57
C GLY A 506 18.43 -32.72 18.14
N LEU A 507 19.38 -33.42 17.51
CA LEU A 507 20.62 -32.84 17.00
C LEU A 507 20.35 -31.69 16.02
N TYR A 508 19.44 -31.89 15.08
CA TYR A 508 19.01 -30.85 14.14
C TYR A 508 18.40 -29.63 14.85
N LEU A 509 17.47 -29.85 15.80
CA LEU A 509 16.83 -28.75 16.54
C LEU A 509 17.82 -27.99 17.44
N ALA A 510 18.85 -28.66 17.96
CA ALA A 510 19.90 -27.99 18.71
C ALA A 510 20.72 -27.03 17.82
N TRP A 511 21.12 -27.47 16.63
CA TRP A 511 21.93 -26.67 15.73
C TRP A 511 21.17 -25.57 15.00
N GLU A 512 19.93 -25.79 14.60
CA GLU A 512 19.16 -24.83 13.80
C GLU A 512 18.30 -23.89 14.64
N PHE A 513 17.80 -24.35 15.78
CA PHE A 513 16.86 -23.58 16.59
C PHE A 513 17.48 -23.12 17.90
N LEU A 514 18.05 -24.05 18.68
CA LEU A 514 18.55 -23.70 20.01
C LEU A 514 19.73 -22.72 19.92
N SER A 515 20.60 -22.87 18.91
CA SER A 515 21.70 -21.95 18.63
C SER A 515 21.22 -20.54 18.24
N GLU A 516 20.13 -20.40 17.50
CA GLU A 516 19.52 -19.11 17.12
C GLU A 516 18.89 -18.42 18.34
N VAL A 517 18.21 -19.20 19.19
CA VAL A 517 17.54 -18.66 20.38
C VAL A 517 18.55 -18.27 21.47
N LEU A 518 19.54 -19.11 21.74
CA LEU A 518 20.52 -18.88 22.80
C LEU A 518 21.73 -18.06 22.33
N GLY A 519 22.01 -18.07 21.03
CA GLY A 519 23.24 -17.56 20.45
C GLY A 519 24.41 -18.53 20.62
N VAL A 520 25.54 -18.17 20.01
CA VAL A 520 26.83 -18.84 20.17
C VAL A 520 27.80 -17.99 20.99
N GLU A 521 28.80 -18.65 21.57
CA GLU A 521 29.94 -18.02 22.25
C GLU A 521 31.26 -18.63 21.77
N GLU A 522 32.32 -17.83 21.82
CA GLU A 522 33.66 -18.31 21.53
C GLU A 522 34.27 -18.99 22.76
N TYR A 523 35.09 -20.02 22.53
CA TYR A 523 35.90 -20.64 23.58
C TYR A 523 37.30 -20.99 23.07
N ALA A 524 38.29 -20.92 23.96
CA ALA A 524 39.65 -21.32 23.63
C ALA A 524 39.74 -22.84 23.48
N MET A 525 40.25 -23.30 22.33
CA MET A 525 40.52 -24.70 22.06
C MET A 525 41.96 -24.90 21.58
N ARG A 526 42.51 -26.09 21.81
CA ARG A 526 43.84 -26.44 21.33
C ARG A 526 43.75 -26.86 19.86
N HIS A 527 44.39 -26.09 18.99
CA HIS A 527 44.51 -26.42 17.57
C HIS A 527 45.38 -27.68 17.39
N VAL A 528 45.15 -28.43 16.31
CA VAL A 528 45.93 -29.64 15.99
C VAL A 528 47.44 -29.37 15.83
N GLN A 529 47.83 -28.12 15.57
CA GLN A 529 49.23 -27.67 15.50
C GLN A 529 49.80 -27.22 16.85
N GLY A 530 49.10 -27.47 17.96
CA GLY A 530 49.60 -27.27 19.33
C GLY A 530 49.39 -25.88 19.94
N HIS A 531 49.01 -24.87 19.16
CA HIS A 531 48.65 -23.53 19.65
C HIS A 531 47.14 -23.43 20.00
N HIS A 532 46.72 -22.33 20.63
CA HIS A 532 45.31 -22.09 20.94
C HIS A 532 44.63 -21.28 19.84
N VAL A 533 43.39 -21.65 19.52
CA VAL A 533 42.49 -20.91 18.60
C VAL A 533 41.11 -20.78 19.24
N MET A 534 40.29 -19.89 18.71
CA MET A 534 38.90 -19.73 19.16
C MET A 534 37.99 -20.68 18.37
N GLY A 535 37.31 -21.56 19.09
CA GLY A 535 36.18 -22.36 18.59
C GLY A 535 34.86 -21.72 18.98
N HIS A 536 33.75 -22.29 18.51
CA HIS A 536 32.40 -21.82 18.83
C HIS A 536 31.58 -22.94 19.45
N ARG A 537 30.71 -22.57 20.38
CA ARG A 537 29.72 -23.46 21.00
C ARG A 537 28.45 -22.68 21.33
N VAL A 538 27.39 -23.37 21.73
CA VAL A 538 26.16 -22.70 22.20
C VAL A 538 26.46 -21.87 23.43
N ARG A 539 25.93 -20.64 23.48
CA ARG A 539 26.18 -19.72 24.59
C ARG A 539 25.73 -20.34 25.92
N HIS A 540 26.58 -20.23 26.94
CA HIS A 540 26.30 -20.75 28.29
C HIS A 540 26.02 -22.26 28.33
N GLU A 541 26.69 -23.05 27.47
CA GLU A 541 26.51 -24.50 27.39
C GLU A 541 26.65 -25.22 28.74
N ARG A 542 27.68 -24.86 29.54
CA ARG A 542 27.93 -25.42 30.89
C ARG A 542 26.89 -25.01 31.94
N GLU A 543 26.15 -23.95 31.65
CA GLU A 543 25.14 -23.34 32.51
C GLU A 543 23.74 -23.61 31.94
N THR A 544 23.61 -24.68 31.15
CA THR A 544 22.36 -25.17 30.59
C THR A 544 22.01 -26.54 31.17
N THR A 545 20.76 -26.70 31.61
CA THR A 545 20.18 -27.99 32.01
C THR A 545 19.19 -28.47 30.96
N ILE A 546 19.43 -29.64 30.39
CA ILE A 546 18.51 -30.35 29.49
C ILE A 546 17.67 -31.31 30.33
N VAL A 547 16.36 -31.12 30.31
CA VAL A 547 15.39 -31.95 31.03
C VAL A 547 14.60 -32.78 30.03
N ALA A 548 14.85 -34.09 30.03
CA ALA A 548 14.09 -35.07 29.26
C ALA A 548 12.76 -35.39 29.96
N LEU A 549 11.64 -34.99 29.35
CA LEU A 549 10.32 -35.37 29.84
C LEU A 549 10.07 -36.84 29.51
N MET A 550 10.03 -37.66 30.56
CA MET A 550 9.96 -39.10 30.42
C MET A 550 8.53 -39.53 30.04
N ARG A 551 8.39 -40.56 29.21
CA ARG A 551 9.45 -41.37 28.57
C ARG A 551 9.76 -40.92 27.14
N GLY A 552 8.82 -40.23 26.48
CA GLY A 552 8.91 -39.93 25.05
C GLY A 552 10.02 -38.94 24.69
N GLY A 553 10.33 -37.99 25.57
CA GLY A 553 11.31 -36.94 25.31
C GLY A 553 12.77 -37.39 25.34
N GLU A 554 13.10 -38.49 26.02
CA GLU A 554 14.50 -38.92 26.25
C GLU A 554 15.33 -39.06 24.98
N PRO A 555 14.90 -39.79 23.93
CA PRO A 555 15.73 -39.95 22.73
C PRO A 555 15.99 -38.64 22.00
N LEU A 556 15.03 -37.71 22.02
CA LEU A 556 15.19 -36.38 21.44
C LEU A 556 16.15 -35.53 22.29
N ALA A 557 16.03 -35.60 23.62
CA ALA A 557 16.91 -34.91 24.56
C ALA A 557 18.36 -35.40 24.46
N LEU A 558 18.58 -36.71 24.26
CA LEU A 558 19.91 -37.27 24.04
C LEU A 558 20.58 -36.67 22.79
N GLY A 559 19.81 -36.42 21.73
CA GLY A 559 20.31 -35.69 20.55
C GLY A 559 20.70 -34.24 20.84
N LEU A 560 19.99 -33.56 21.74
CA LEU A 560 20.36 -32.22 22.22
C LEU A 560 21.64 -32.27 23.05
N ASN A 561 21.80 -33.27 23.90
CA ASN A 561 22.99 -33.44 24.73
C ASN A 561 24.22 -33.82 23.90
N GLU A 562 24.05 -34.53 22.78
CA GLU A 562 25.12 -34.75 21.80
C GLU A 562 25.62 -33.41 21.21
N ALA A 563 24.71 -32.47 20.96
CA ALA A 563 25.05 -31.13 20.47
C ALA A 563 25.62 -30.21 21.56
N LEU A 564 25.22 -30.41 22.83
CA LEU A 564 25.65 -29.65 24.00
C LEU A 564 26.26 -30.59 25.06
N PRO A 565 27.44 -31.18 24.80
CA PRO A 565 28.03 -32.20 25.68
C PRO A 565 28.39 -31.69 27.08
N LEU A 566 28.48 -30.38 27.28
CA LEU A 566 28.78 -29.77 28.58
C LEU A 566 27.54 -29.44 29.41
N ALA A 567 26.34 -29.56 28.84
CA ALA A 567 25.09 -29.29 29.53
C ALA A 567 24.75 -30.39 30.55
N MET A 568 24.12 -30.00 31.66
CA MET A 568 23.58 -30.94 32.64
C MET A 568 22.41 -31.70 32.00
N PHE A 569 22.31 -33.01 32.24
CA PHE A 569 21.22 -33.83 31.72
C PHE A 569 20.37 -34.44 32.84
N VAL A 570 19.06 -34.21 32.80
CA VAL A 570 18.10 -34.62 33.83
C VAL A 570 16.95 -35.40 33.20
N HIS A 571 16.63 -36.56 33.77
CA HIS A 571 15.39 -37.28 33.46
C HIS A 571 14.30 -36.82 34.43
N ALA A 572 13.12 -36.46 33.92
CA ALA A 572 12.00 -36.06 34.75
C ALA A 572 10.70 -36.73 34.26
N ALA A 573 10.10 -37.56 35.12
CA ALA A 573 8.80 -38.18 34.84
C ALA A 573 7.63 -37.33 35.33
N SER A 574 7.89 -36.42 36.27
CA SER A 574 6.95 -35.46 36.81
C SER A 574 7.63 -34.11 37.03
N PRO A 575 6.88 -33.00 37.15
CA PRO A 575 7.46 -31.69 37.41
C PRO A 575 8.35 -31.68 38.67
N ASP A 576 7.96 -32.40 39.73
CA ASP A 576 8.70 -32.43 41.00
C ASP A 576 10.10 -33.05 40.92
N ASP A 577 10.38 -33.80 39.84
CA ASP A 577 11.73 -34.31 39.56
C ASP A 577 12.72 -33.19 39.21
N ILE A 578 12.25 -32.00 38.81
CA ILE A 578 13.07 -30.79 38.74
C ILE A 578 13.28 -30.28 40.16
N ARG A 579 14.53 -30.33 40.61
CA ARG A 579 14.98 -29.95 41.94
C ARG A 579 15.82 -28.69 41.90
N LYS A 580 16.07 -28.12 43.09
CA LYS A 580 16.84 -26.87 43.24
C LYS A 580 18.26 -26.99 42.66
N ASP A 581 18.92 -28.14 42.85
CA ASP A 581 20.25 -28.43 42.30
C ASP A 581 20.31 -28.45 40.77
N HIS A 582 19.18 -28.63 40.08
CA HIS A 582 19.10 -28.63 38.61
C HIS A 582 19.02 -27.24 38.00
N VAL A 583 18.66 -26.22 38.78
CA VAL A 583 18.51 -24.84 38.32
C VAL A 583 19.50 -23.89 39.00
N GLU A 584 20.08 -24.29 40.12
CA GLU A 584 21.08 -23.50 40.83
C GLU A 584 22.35 -23.33 39.97
N LYS A 585 22.79 -22.07 39.81
CA LYS A 585 23.91 -21.66 38.95
C LYS A 585 23.71 -21.92 37.45
N GLN A 586 22.52 -22.32 37.04
CA GLN A 586 22.15 -22.47 35.64
C GLN A 586 21.54 -21.17 35.12
N LYS A 587 21.74 -20.90 33.83
CA LYS A 587 21.13 -19.77 33.11
C LYS A 587 19.99 -20.20 32.21
N THR A 588 19.97 -21.45 31.75
CA THR A 588 18.96 -21.97 30.83
C THR A 588 18.48 -23.35 31.27
N VAL A 589 17.17 -23.58 31.20
CA VAL A 589 16.56 -24.91 31.23
C VAL A 589 15.94 -25.18 29.87
N VAL A 590 16.28 -26.32 29.28
CA VAL A 590 15.69 -26.83 28.04
C VAL A 590 14.78 -28.00 28.37
N LEU A 591 13.47 -27.79 28.29
CA LEU A 591 12.45 -28.82 28.48
C LEU A 591 12.23 -29.56 27.16
N VAL A 592 12.35 -30.90 27.18
CA VAL A 592 12.37 -31.69 25.96
C VAL A 592 11.30 -32.77 25.96
N ASP A 593 10.41 -32.73 24.97
CA ASP A 593 9.38 -33.76 24.77
C ASP A 593 9.29 -34.18 23.30
N SER A 594 8.91 -35.42 23.05
CA SER A 594 8.66 -35.90 21.68
C SER A 594 7.43 -35.27 21.03
N VAL A 595 6.34 -35.11 21.80
CA VAL A 595 5.02 -34.68 21.29
C VAL A 595 4.31 -33.80 22.31
N ILE A 596 4.03 -32.55 21.94
CA ILE A 596 3.20 -31.64 22.72
C ILE A 596 1.78 -31.62 22.13
N ASN A 597 0.83 -32.26 22.81
CA ASN A 597 -0.57 -32.35 22.36
C ASN A 597 -1.44 -31.20 22.90
N SER A 598 -1.69 -31.15 24.21
CA SER A 598 -2.48 -30.07 24.84
C SER A 598 -1.61 -29.02 25.53
N GLY A 599 -0.31 -29.25 25.68
CA GLY A 599 0.58 -28.38 26.45
C GLY A 599 0.40 -28.44 27.97
N THR A 600 -0.57 -29.20 28.51
CA THR A 600 -0.88 -29.23 29.95
C THR A 600 0.32 -29.65 30.79
N THR A 601 0.95 -30.77 30.46
CA THR A 601 2.17 -31.24 31.15
C THR A 601 3.27 -30.18 31.07
N LEU A 602 3.46 -29.56 29.90
CA LEU A 602 4.49 -28.56 29.72
C LEU A 602 4.28 -27.32 30.61
N ILE A 603 3.04 -26.88 30.78
CA ILE A 603 2.69 -25.77 31.69
C ILE A 603 3.17 -26.09 33.11
N GLU A 604 2.85 -27.27 33.64
CA GLU A 604 3.26 -27.68 34.99
C GLU A 604 4.79 -27.69 35.16
N PHE A 605 5.53 -28.14 34.14
CA PHE A 605 6.99 -28.12 34.14
C PHE A 605 7.57 -26.69 34.09
N ILE A 606 6.97 -25.80 33.30
CA ILE A 606 7.36 -24.38 33.24
C ILE A 606 7.13 -23.72 34.60
N GLU A 607 5.94 -23.86 35.17
CA GLU A 607 5.56 -23.30 36.47
C GLU A 607 6.48 -23.80 37.58
N ARG A 608 6.77 -25.10 37.60
CA ARG A 608 7.70 -25.71 38.56
C ARG A 608 9.10 -25.13 38.42
N THR A 609 9.61 -25.00 37.20
CA THR A 609 10.94 -24.42 36.94
C THR A 609 11.00 -22.97 37.40
N ARG A 610 9.97 -22.18 37.08
CA ARG A 610 9.84 -20.76 37.50
C ARG A 610 9.74 -20.59 39.00
N LYS A 611 9.05 -21.49 39.68
CA LYS A 611 8.95 -21.50 41.14
C LYS A 611 10.30 -21.72 41.83
N LEU A 612 11.18 -22.51 41.22
CA LEU A 612 12.52 -22.78 41.76
C LEU A 612 13.53 -21.68 41.41
N CYS A 613 13.43 -21.09 40.21
CA CYS A 613 14.28 -19.98 39.79
C CYS A 613 13.48 -18.98 38.93
N LYS A 614 13.27 -17.78 39.46
CA LYS A 614 12.41 -16.76 38.81
C LYS A 614 12.97 -16.28 37.47
N ASP A 615 14.29 -16.10 37.37
CA ASP A 615 14.93 -15.41 36.24
C ASP A 615 15.62 -16.35 35.23
N ILE A 616 15.49 -17.67 35.40
CA ILE A 616 16.16 -18.64 34.52
C ILE A 616 15.58 -18.58 33.09
N ARG A 617 16.35 -18.74 32.03
CA ARG A 617 15.75 -18.82 30.69
C ARG A 617 15.11 -20.19 30.50
N ILE A 618 13.89 -20.26 29.96
CA ILE A 618 13.23 -21.54 29.65
C ILE A 618 13.02 -21.64 28.14
N VAL A 619 13.51 -22.72 27.56
CA VAL A 619 13.30 -23.08 26.16
C VAL A 619 12.69 -24.48 26.11
N VAL A 620 11.74 -24.69 25.21
CA VAL A 620 11.11 -25.99 25.00
C VAL A 620 11.48 -26.48 23.62
N VAL A 621 11.85 -27.76 23.52
CA VAL A 621 12.17 -28.40 22.25
C VAL A 621 11.30 -29.63 22.07
N ALA A 622 10.65 -29.73 20.92
CA ALA A 622 9.81 -30.87 20.61
C ALA A 622 9.89 -31.39 19.18
N GLY A 623 9.65 -32.69 19.02
CA GLY A 623 9.53 -33.31 17.70
C GLY A 623 8.24 -32.90 17.00
N VAL A 624 7.12 -32.88 17.72
CA VAL A 624 5.81 -32.49 17.19
C VAL A 624 5.10 -31.61 18.19
N VAL A 625 4.50 -30.52 17.70
CA VAL A 625 3.62 -29.67 18.51
C VAL A 625 2.27 -29.57 17.80
N GLN A 626 1.19 -29.78 18.53
CA GLN A 626 -0.15 -29.59 17.98
C GLN A 626 -0.40 -28.11 17.74
N THR A 627 -0.93 -27.77 16.57
CA THR A 627 -1.03 -26.39 16.11
C THR A 627 -1.81 -25.51 17.08
N ASP A 628 -2.99 -25.93 17.57
CA ASP A 628 -3.79 -25.13 18.51
C ASP A 628 -3.09 -24.86 19.85
N ALA A 629 -2.22 -25.76 20.32
CA ALA A 629 -1.54 -25.60 21.60
C ALA A 629 -0.63 -24.35 21.64
N VAL A 630 -0.19 -23.87 20.48
CA VAL A 630 0.74 -22.75 20.30
C VAL A 630 0.11 -21.55 19.56
N MET A 631 -1.21 -21.56 19.43
CA MET A 631 -1.99 -20.46 18.87
C MET A 631 -2.41 -19.47 19.96
N GLN A 632 -2.47 -18.19 19.60
CA GLN A 632 -2.97 -17.14 20.49
C GLN A 632 -4.33 -17.49 21.10
N GLY A 633 -4.48 -17.23 22.40
CA GLY A 633 -5.65 -17.58 23.20
C GLY A 633 -5.64 -18.98 23.81
N HIS A 634 -4.62 -19.80 23.53
CA HIS A 634 -4.42 -21.08 24.20
C HIS A 634 -3.69 -20.91 25.55
N ALA A 635 -4.04 -21.74 26.55
CA ALA A 635 -3.48 -21.64 27.91
C ALA A 635 -1.95 -21.72 27.95
N LEU A 636 -1.34 -22.58 27.13
CA LEU A 636 0.12 -22.68 27.02
C LEU A 636 0.73 -21.37 26.52
N VAL A 637 0.09 -20.68 25.58
CA VAL A 637 0.57 -19.39 25.06
C VAL A 637 0.54 -18.32 26.14
N SER A 638 -0.51 -18.26 26.96
CA SER A 638 -0.56 -17.32 28.09
C SER A 638 0.60 -17.53 29.07
N VAL A 639 0.94 -18.79 29.37
CA VAL A 639 2.09 -19.13 30.22
C VAL A 639 3.42 -18.79 29.54
N MET A 640 3.53 -18.97 28.22
CA MET A 640 4.72 -18.58 27.46
C MET A 640 4.93 -17.06 27.49
N GLU A 641 3.87 -16.27 27.35
CA GLU A 641 3.91 -14.80 27.42
C GLU A 641 4.30 -14.34 28.83
N GLU A 642 3.67 -14.89 29.87
CA GLU A 642 3.96 -14.55 31.26
C GLU A 642 5.41 -14.84 31.66
N HIS A 643 5.99 -15.93 31.14
CA HIS A 643 7.29 -16.43 31.57
C HIS A 643 8.41 -16.30 30.53
N GLY A 644 8.13 -15.64 29.40
CA GLY A 644 9.09 -15.43 28.31
C GLY A 644 9.63 -16.73 27.72
N VAL A 645 8.78 -17.75 27.54
CA VAL A 645 9.19 -19.09 27.08
C VAL A 645 9.23 -19.16 25.56
N HIS A 646 10.25 -19.80 25.02
CA HIS A 646 10.39 -20.10 23.59
C HIS A 646 10.11 -21.57 23.31
N ILE A 647 9.47 -21.88 22.19
CA ILE A 647 9.24 -23.27 21.74
C ILE A 647 9.86 -23.48 20.36
N GLY A 648 10.67 -24.53 20.22
CA GLY A 648 11.20 -25.01 18.95
C GLY A 648 10.64 -26.37 18.60
N ALA A 649 10.02 -26.49 17.42
CA ALA A 649 9.43 -27.73 16.95
C ALA A 649 10.04 -28.20 15.63
N LEU A 650 10.22 -29.50 15.44
CA LEU A 650 10.51 -30.01 14.09
C LEU A 650 9.31 -29.74 13.17
N ARG A 651 8.08 -29.94 13.66
CA ARG A 651 6.86 -29.64 12.92
C ARG A 651 5.68 -29.27 13.81
N LEU A 652 4.78 -28.47 13.24
CA LEU A 652 3.42 -28.30 13.71
C LEU A 652 2.51 -29.39 13.10
N SER A 653 1.45 -29.76 13.82
CA SER A 653 0.51 -30.80 13.40
C SER A 653 -0.93 -30.38 13.71
N GLU A 654 -1.79 -30.36 12.70
CA GLU A 654 -3.24 -30.14 12.90
C GLU A 654 -3.91 -31.34 13.56
N ASN A 655 -3.37 -32.55 13.32
CA ASN A 655 -3.87 -33.77 13.95
C ASN A 655 -3.55 -33.78 15.45
N LYS A 656 -4.59 -33.75 16.27
CA LYS A 656 -4.53 -34.05 17.70
C LYS A 656 -4.75 -35.55 17.89
N PHE A 657 -3.67 -36.29 18.15
CA PHE A 657 -3.74 -37.73 18.36
C PHE A 657 -2.96 -38.11 19.61
N THR A 658 -3.67 -38.61 20.61
CA THR A 658 -3.05 -39.29 21.74
C THR A 658 -2.94 -40.75 21.36
N GLY A 659 -1.72 -41.24 21.15
CA GLY A 659 -1.51 -42.64 20.79
C GLY A 659 -2.05 -43.58 21.86
N PHE A 660 -2.68 -44.67 21.43
CA PHE A 660 -3.14 -45.72 22.31
C PHE A 660 -2.43 -47.02 21.92
N ARG A 661 -1.79 -47.68 22.89
CA ARG A 661 -1.04 -48.94 22.69
C ARG A 661 0.02 -48.87 21.61
N GLY A 662 -0.19 -49.54 20.47
CA GLY A 662 0.77 -49.71 19.38
C GLY A 662 1.11 -48.42 18.63
N THR A 663 0.32 -47.36 18.79
CA THR A 663 0.54 -46.07 18.13
C THR A 663 1.10 -44.98 19.06
N ASP A 664 1.31 -45.30 20.35
CA ASP A 664 1.92 -44.37 21.30
C ASP A 664 3.44 -44.27 21.08
N THR A 665 3.94 -43.04 21.03
CA THR A 665 5.35 -42.76 20.77
C THR A 665 6.24 -43.37 21.85
N GLY A 666 5.89 -43.24 23.13
CA GLY A 666 6.64 -43.81 24.23
C GLY A 666 6.72 -45.33 24.15
N HIS A 667 5.61 -46.00 23.89
CA HIS A 667 5.57 -47.46 23.76
C HIS A 667 6.39 -47.97 22.57
N ARG A 668 6.34 -47.27 21.42
CA ARG A 668 7.12 -47.63 20.22
C ARG A 668 8.62 -47.40 20.42
N LEU A 669 9.03 -46.35 21.14
CA LEU A 669 10.44 -46.05 21.42
C LEU A 669 11.12 -47.16 22.23
N PHE A 670 10.38 -47.82 23.12
CA PHE A 670 10.93 -48.83 24.04
C PHE A 670 10.38 -50.24 23.84
N ASN A 671 9.63 -50.50 22.76
CA ASN A 671 8.99 -51.78 22.47
C ASN A 671 8.10 -52.30 23.61
N THR A 672 7.45 -51.41 24.36
CA THR A 672 6.56 -51.76 25.48
C THR A 672 5.08 -51.77 25.09
N THR A 673 4.77 -51.96 23.80
CA THR A 673 3.41 -51.92 23.25
C THR A 673 2.46 -52.99 23.80
N ARG A 674 2.99 -54.00 24.50
CA ARG A 674 2.21 -55.06 25.18
C ARG A 674 1.91 -54.79 26.66
N MET A 675 2.48 -53.73 27.26
CA MET A 675 2.35 -53.40 28.68
C MET A 675 1.22 -52.38 28.96
N ALA A 676 0.35 -52.12 27.97
CA ALA A 676 -0.66 -51.07 27.99
C ALA A 676 -2.10 -51.61 28.03
#